data_AF-A0A9E0M5F8-F1
#
_entry.id   AF-A0A9E0M5F8-F1
#
_cell.length_a   1.000
_cell.length_b   1.000
_cell.length_c   1.000
_cell.angle_alpha   90.00
_cell.angle_beta   90.00
_cell.angle_gamma   90.00
#
_symmetry.space_group_name_H-M   'P 1'
#
loop_
_entity.id
_entity.type
_entity.pdbx_description
1 polymer ?
#
loop_
_entity_poly.entity_id
_entity_poly.type
_entity_poly.pdbx_seq_one_letter_code
_entity_poly.pdbx_strand_id
1 'polypeptide(L)'
;MTELEQIEAGLAALEAQRGLLGDTVVEMAAAPLRARLATLQTEQASAAAQQLKQVTVMFVDTVGSTAMSRQLDPEDVHAVIDGALQRFTAVVQGQGGRVLQYTGDGLLAAFGADETREDDAERAIRAGLEILHTARELAAGVQARTGVAGFDVRVGLNTGSVLLGGGVDAEGSIRGATVNLAARMEQTAPPGGLRIHHDTYRHVRGLFKVTEQPPLTVKGSDEPLRTYLVQGVKPRALRVLPRGIEGVETRMVAREAELETLQDAFQALCTDGGCRTVTVVAEAGLGKSRLLHEFENWTEAQGRPYALFRGRAEPRTLMQPFGMLQSVLAWRLQIADDDDTETVRRKIVEGIAPLFDEDGLAQAHLLGQLVGVDFSASPHVRGIAGDARQIRNRAFHAAAQVLRRTAQRSGAPLLLLLDDLHWADDGSLDFISYLEQVNRDVPMLLLCMTRPTLFERRPDWALLYGTHQRIELQALDKRGSRELVGVLLQRLDKVPAALRELLIGGAEGNPFYMEELVRMLVDNGAIVTGPERWHLVADKLLGAQVPPTLTGVLQARVDSLPPREKLTLQQASVIGVAFWDQALAAIDPEAPLALHSLVQRGLLVPHENTTLEGQREFAFKNQVLHQVIYDGLLRRDRRGWHACIAGWLGRIEDSRAREARGLAAQHYERAGDPVQACRFYTRAAEDAAARYANSAMLTFVERALALADPADHETRWRAHLVRERHLLDTTERAAHDADLQALADLAEQLDDEERRIVVSLRRAATLRGAGDYAGAEAAGRHGLALARPLERSALAVALCGGLADSLVGAGKYEAAREIAAQGLQLAQARGDRAGESVLVNALGLIAMEQGELTVAAAHFEASLVITREVGDPLAEGLRLNNLGSVYPRLGDYARARSHLERGLQLARRIGHRSTEAALLLNTASVAHLQGDDTAALALANAAFEAAASSSQRDLEAFARLVAGHAELGLGRHAAARSAYTESRDMLGALTLRSQQVFDPISGLARVALAEGRLDLALEQVEAMMAHMAAGGSFDGTEEPLLLPLTCWQVLHAARDPRAADVLAAAHAELQAQAVRITDPQARRGFLQHVPHHREIVAAWLRHAQAPAVAAPAAR
;
A
#
# COMPACT_ATOMS: atom_id res chain seq x y z
N MET A 1 31.65 -35.01 53.59
CA MET A 1 30.71 -35.69 52.68
C MET A 1 29.33 -35.67 53.31
N THR A 2 28.33 -35.17 52.59
CA THR A 2 26.93 -35.23 53.02
C THR A 2 26.42 -36.67 52.99
N GLU A 3 25.33 -36.99 53.71
CA GLU A 3 24.72 -38.34 53.69
C GLU A 3 24.36 -38.76 52.25
N LEU A 4 23.98 -37.80 51.41
CA LEU A 4 23.69 -37.98 49.99
C LEU A 4 24.94 -38.39 49.19
N GLU A 5 26.05 -37.67 49.36
CA GLU A 5 27.33 -38.01 48.72
C GLU A 5 27.87 -39.38 49.18
N GLN A 6 27.59 -39.79 50.42
CA GLN A 6 27.98 -41.12 50.93
C GLN A 6 27.16 -42.25 50.30
N ILE A 7 25.86 -42.03 50.08
CA ILE A 7 24.98 -43.02 49.45
C ILE A 7 25.29 -43.15 47.95
N GLU A 8 25.54 -42.03 47.25
CA GLU A 8 25.93 -42.06 45.82
C GLU A 8 27.29 -42.75 45.62
N ALA A 9 28.29 -42.46 46.47
CA ALA A 9 29.57 -43.15 46.45
C ALA A 9 29.42 -44.66 46.77
N GLY A 10 28.53 -45.01 47.70
CA GLY A 10 28.22 -46.40 48.04
C GLY A 10 27.55 -47.17 46.90
N LEU A 11 26.61 -46.55 46.18
CA LEU A 11 25.98 -47.14 45.00
C LEU A 11 26.98 -47.34 43.86
N ALA A 12 27.83 -46.35 43.59
CA ALA A 12 28.88 -46.46 42.57
C ALA A 12 29.89 -47.58 42.89
N ALA A 13 30.25 -47.75 44.18
CA ALA A 13 31.14 -48.83 44.61
C ALA A 13 30.49 -50.22 44.49
N LEU A 14 29.20 -50.35 44.80
CA LEU A 14 28.45 -51.60 44.62
C LEU A 14 28.31 -51.98 43.13
N GLU A 15 28.07 -51.00 42.26
CA GLU A 15 27.98 -51.20 40.81
C GLU A 15 29.34 -51.57 40.20
N ALA A 16 30.44 -50.96 40.66
CA ALA A 16 31.79 -51.32 40.22
C ALA A 16 32.20 -52.76 40.58
N GLN A 17 31.64 -53.33 41.64
CA GLN A 17 31.91 -54.71 42.10
C GLN A 17 30.91 -55.75 41.57
N ARG A 18 30.00 -55.36 40.66
CA ARG A 18 28.93 -56.23 40.13
C ARG A 18 29.43 -57.52 39.49
N GLY A 19 30.58 -57.49 38.82
CA GLY A 19 31.20 -58.69 38.24
C GLY A 19 31.71 -59.71 39.27
N LEU A 20 31.93 -59.30 40.53
CA LEU A 20 32.45 -60.14 41.61
C LEU A 20 31.35 -60.62 42.57
N LEU A 21 30.34 -59.79 42.81
CA LEU A 21 29.26 -60.05 43.78
C LEU A 21 28.03 -60.72 43.14
N GLY A 22 27.87 -60.61 41.82
CA GLY A 22 26.71 -61.12 41.09
C GLY A 22 25.50 -60.19 41.16
N ASP A 23 24.70 -60.17 40.09
CA ASP A 23 23.60 -59.19 39.91
C ASP A 23 22.58 -59.22 41.04
N THR A 24 22.22 -60.40 41.55
CA THR A 24 21.23 -60.55 42.61
C THR A 24 21.66 -59.92 43.92
N VAL A 25 22.95 -60.03 44.27
CA VAL A 25 23.50 -59.48 45.52
C VAL A 25 23.64 -57.96 45.42
N VAL A 26 24.09 -57.45 44.27
CA VAL A 26 24.19 -56.01 44.05
C VAL A 26 22.82 -55.34 44.06
N GLU A 27 21.79 -55.93 43.43
CA GLU A 27 20.45 -55.35 43.47
C GLU A 27 19.83 -55.40 44.87
N MET A 28 20.04 -56.47 45.64
CA MET A 28 19.56 -56.53 47.03
C MET A 28 20.23 -55.49 47.94
N ALA A 29 21.53 -55.20 47.73
CA ALA A 29 22.26 -54.19 48.49
C ALA A 29 21.97 -52.76 48.02
N ALA A 30 21.75 -52.55 46.72
CA ALA A 30 21.50 -51.25 46.12
C ALA A 30 20.06 -50.75 46.32
N ALA A 31 19.06 -51.64 46.37
CA ALA A 31 17.65 -51.28 46.52
C ALA A 31 17.34 -50.38 47.74
N PRO A 32 17.77 -50.69 48.98
CA PRO A 32 17.52 -49.83 50.13
C PRO A 32 18.28 -48.50 50.06
N LEU A 33 19.47 -48.48 49.45
CA LEU A 33 20.25 -47.25 49.23
C LEU A 33 19.59 -46.33 48.19
N ARG A 34 19.07 -46.87 47.08
CA ARG A 34 18.29 -46.11 46.09
C ARG A 34 16.98 -45.59 46.67
N ALA A 35 16.28 -46.38 47.49
CA ALA A 35 15.09 -45.93 48.20
C ALA A 35 15.40 -44.79 49.18
N ARG A 36 16.50 -44.88 49.93
CA ARG A 36 16.94 -43.81 50.83
C ARG A 36 17.41 -42.58 50.08
N LEU A 37 18.09 -42.73 48.95
CA LEU A 37 18.48 -41.64 48.06
C LEU A 37 17.25 -40.91 47.52
N ALA A 38 16.24 -41.64 47.04
CA ALA A 38 14.97 -41.07 46.61
C ALA A 38 14.27 -40.35 47.77
N THR A 39 14.28 -40.92 48.97
CA THR A 39 13.67 -40.30 50.16
C THR A 39 14.41 -39.00 50.53
N LEU A 40 15.74 -39.00 50.55
CA LEU A 40 16.57 -37.83 50.86
C LEU A 40 16.49 -36.74 49.78
N GLN A 41 16.37 -37.12 48.50
CA GLN A 41 16.09 -36.19 47.40
C GLN A 41 14.68 -35.60 47.50
N THR A 42 13.69 -36.39 47.96
CA THR A 42 12.32 -35.94 48.20
C THR A 42 12.23 -35.06 49.47
N GLU A 43 13.02 -35.35 50.51
CA GLU A 43 13.17 -34.55 51.73
C GLU A 43 13.94 -33.25 51.44
N GLN A 44 14.92 -33.24 50.53
CA GLN A 44 15.56 -32.01 50.02
C GLN A 44 14.62 -31.19 49.11
N ALA A 45 13.76 -31.84 48.32
CA ALA A 45 12.74 -31.18 47.51
C ALA A 45 11.61 -30.57 48.36
N SER A 46 11.23 -31.20 49.48
CA SER A 46 10.19 -30.69 50.39
C SER A 46 10.73 -29.66 51.39
N ALA A 47 12.01 -29.72 51.76
CA ALA A 47 12.68 -28.69 52.56
C ALA A 47 12.91 -27.36 51.80
N ALA A 48 12.68 -27.34 50.47
CA ALA A 48 12.75 -26.15 49.62
C ALA A 48 11.41 -25.39 49.46
N ALA A 49 10.37 -25.72 50.22
CA ALA A 49 8.99 -25.26 50.01
C ALA A 49 8.66 -23.82 50.48
N GLN A 50 9.64 -22.93 50.53
CA GLN A 50 9.43 -21.48 50.66
C GLN A 50 10.26 -20.77 49.59
N GLN A 51 9.65 -20.49 48.44
CA GLN A 51 10.30 -19.73 47.37
C GLN A 51 9.72 -18.32 47.32
N LEU A 52 10.60 -17.32 47.37
CA LEU A 52 10.26 -15.97 46.96
C LEU A 52 10.16 -15.96 45.42
N LYS A 53 8.96 -15.74 44.88
CA LYS A 53 8.74 -15.56 43.44
C LYS A 53 8.06 -14.23 43.15
N GLN A 54 8.38 -13.62 42.02
CA GLN A 54 7.62 -12.49 41.50
C GLN A 54 6.39 -13.04 40.77
N VAL A 55 5.20 -12.59 41.18
CA VAL A 55 3.94 -13.04 40.58
C VAL A 55 2.99 -11.84 40.44
N THR A 56 2.00 -11.98 39.56
CA THR A 56 0.86 -11.07 39.52
C THR A 56 -0.34 -11.73 40.21
N VAL A 57 -0.80 -11.12 41.30
CA VAL A 57 -1.92 -11.59 42.11
C VAL A 57 -3.20 -10.88 41.69
N MET A 58 -4.26 -11.66 41.46
CA MET A 58 -5.60 -11.20 41.11
C MET A 58 -6.60 -11.55 42.21
N PHE A 59 -7.38 -10.56 42.63
CA PHE A 59 -8.61 -10.75 43.39
C PHE A 59 -9.81 -10.39 42.52
N VAL A 60 -10.84 -11.21 42.59
CA VAL A 60 -12.15 -10.97 41.97
C VAL A 60 -13.21 -11.10 43.06
N ASP A 61 -14.10 -10.12 43.15
CA ASP A 61 -15.21 -10.10 44.12
C ASP A 61 -16.54 -9.82 43.39
N THR A 62 -17.60 -10.51 43.77
CA THR A 62 -18.92 -10.35 43.14
C THR A 62 -19.74 -9.26 43.83
N VAL A 63 -20.02 -8.18 43.11
CA VAL A 63 -20.88 -7.09 43.57
C VAL A 63 -22.34 -7.52 43.52
N GLY A 64 -23.04 -7.30 44.63
CA GLY A 64 -24.47 -7.64 44.77
C GLY A 64 -24.74 -8.96 45.47
N SER A 65 -23.70 -9.74 45.83
CA SER A 65 -23.80 -11.00 46.59
C SER A 65 -24.64 -10.84 47.86
N THR A 66 -24.36 -9.82 48.67
CA THR A 66 -25.07 -9.55 49.94
C THR A 66 -26.53 -9.12 49.72
N ALA A 67 -26.84 -8.46 48.61
CA ALA A 67 -28.22 -8.08 48.27
C ALA A 67 -29.03 -9.30 47.80
N MET A 68 -28.39 -10.18 47.00
CA MET A 68 -28.96 -11.47 46.58
C MET A 68 -29.22 -12.37 47.79
N SER A 69 -28.30 -12.47 48.74
CA SER A 69 -28.47 -13.24 49.99
C SER A 69 -29.62 -12.75 50.89
N ARG A 70 -30.15 -11.54 50.67
CA ARG A 70 -31.32 -11.01 51.40
C ARG A 70 -32.64 -11.26 50.68
N GLN A 71 -32.60 -11.55 49.38
CA GLN A 71 -33.79 -11.60 48.52
C GLN A 71 -34.06 -12.99 47.92
N LEU A 72 -33.06 -13.87 47.90
CA LEU A 72 -33.11 -15.20 47.32
C LEU A 72 -32.82 -16.27 48.37
N ASP A 73 -33.26 -17.50 48.10
CA ASP A 73 -32.92 -18.66 48.91
C ASP A 73 -31.40 -18.94 48.82
N PRO A 74 -30.74 -19.36 49.93
CA PRO A 74 -29.32 -19.71 49.91
C PRO A 74 -28.91 -20.67 48.78
N GLU A 75 -29.78 -21.60 48.38
CA GLU A 75 -29.49 -22.53 47.26
C GLU A 75 -29.40 -21.80 45.91
N ASP A 76 -30.29 -20.85 45.65
CA ASP A 76 -30.31 -20.04 44.41
C ASP A 76 -29.12 -19.08 44.34
N VAL A 77 -28.71 -18.51 45.48
CA VAL A 77 -27.52 -17.67 45.56
C VAL A 77 -26.27 -18.48 45.27
N HIS A 78 -26.15 -19.68 45.84
CA HIS A 78 -25.01 -20.56 45.61
C HIS A 78 -24.91 -20.97 44.14
N ALA A 79 -26.02 -21.34 43.51
CA ALA A 79 -26.05 -21.72 42.10
C ALA A 79 -25.64 -20.59 41.13
N VAL A 80 -25.96 -19.33 41.46
CA VAL A 80 -25.54 -18.16 40.67
C VAL A 80 -24.05 -17.88 40.84
N ILE A 81 -23.56 -17.89 42.09
CA ILE A 81 -22.16 -17.60 42.41
C ILE A 81 -21.23 -18.70 41.87
N ASP A 82 -21.56 -19.98 42.07
CA ASP A 82 -20.75 -21.09 41.57
C ASP A 82 -20.67 -21.09 40.04
N GLY A 83 -21.80 -20.81 39.36
CA GLY A 83 -21.85 -20.71 37.91
C GLY A 83 -21.00 -19.55 37.36
N ALA A 84 -20.92 -18.43 38.09
CA ALA A 84 -20.07 -17.30 37.73
C ALA A 84 -18.59 -17.61 37.98
N LEU A 85 -18.25 -18.12 39.18
CA LEU A 85 -16.89 -18.49 39.56
C LEU A 85 -16.32 -19.57 38.62
N GLN A 86 -17.11 -20.55 38.19
CA GLN A 86 -16.67 -21.57 37.24
C GLN A 86 -16.25 -20.96 35.88
N ARG A 87 -16.99 -19.96 35.39
CA ARG A 87 -16.62 -19.25 34.14
C ARG A 87 -15.39 -18.38 34.33
N PHE A 88 -15.27 -17.68 35.46
CA PHE A 88 -14.08 -16.88 35.76
C PHE A 88 -12.83 -17.74 35.92
N THR A 89 -12.95 -18.93 36.53
CA THR A 89 -11.86 -19.91 36.60
C THR A 89 -11.40 -20.34 35.21
N ALA A 90 -12.32 -20.59 34.28
CA ALA A 90 -11.98 -20.93 32.90
C ALA A 90 -11.21 -19.79 32.19
N VAL A 91 -11.59 -18.53 32.43
CA VAL A 91 -10.88 -17.35 31.90
C VAL A 91 -9.46 -17.27 32.46
N VAL A 92 -9.30 -17.41 33.79
CA VAL A 92 -7.98 -17.39 34.44
C VAL A 92 -7.09 -18.51 33.90
N GLN A 93 -7.61 -19.74 33.79
CA GLN A 93 -6.86 -20.89 33.27
C GLN A 93 -6.55 -20.78 31.77
N GLY A 94 -7.47 -20.24 30.97
CA GLY A 94 -7.26 -20.00 29.53
C GLY A 94 -6.16 -18.97 29.27
N GLN A 95 -6.04 -17.98 30.17
CA GLN A 95 -4.92 -17.05 30.19
C GLN A 95 -3.70 -17.60 30.96
N GLY A 96 -3.68 -18.90 31.29
CA GLY A 96 -2.63 -19.66 31.98
C GLY A 96 -2.24 -19.16 33.38
N GLY A 97 -3.18 -18.51 34.09
CA GLY A 97 -3.10 -18.27 35.52
C GLY A 97 -3.65 -19.45 36.33
N ARG A 98 -3.33 -19.47 37.62
CA ARG A 98 -3.79 -20.51 38.55
C ARG A 98 -4.72 -19.91 39.59
N VAL A 99 -5.93 -20.47 39.74
CA VAL A 99 -6.82 -20.13 40.86
C VAL A 99 -6.27 -20.81 42.12
N LEU A 100 -5.95 -20.00 43.13
CA LEU A 100 -5.36 -20.45 44.39
C LEU A 100 -6.43 -20.75 45.44
N GLN A 101 -7.48 -19.92 45.50
CA GLN A 101 -8.51 -20.03 46.52
C GLN A 101 -9.83 -19.42 46.03
N TYR A 102 -10.96 -20.00 46.46
CA TYR A 102 -12.28 -19.38 46.36
C TYR A 102 -12.63 -18.69 47.68
N THR A 103 -13.11 -17.45 47.63
CA THR A 103 -13.46 -16.63 48.79
C THR A 103 -14.96 -16.41 48.89
N GLY A 104 -15.76 -17.49 48.88
CA GLY A 104 -17.22 -17.42 48.97
C GLY A 104 -17.87 -16.83 47.71
N ASP A 105 -17.87 -15.51 47.57
CA ASP A 105 -18.39 -14.73 46.44
C ASP A 105 -17.29 -14.20 45.50
N GLY A 106 -16.05 -14.67 45.68
CA GLY A 106 -14.90 -14.26 44.88
C GLY A 106 -13.87 -15.36 44.65
N LEU A 107 -12.80 -15.01 43.93
CA LEU A 107 -11.64 -15.88 43.76
C LEU A 107 -10.32 -15.11 43.87
N LEU A 108 -9.29 -15.84 44.30
CA LEU A 108 -7.90 -15.43 44.33
C LEU A 108 -7.13 -16.25 43.30
N ALA A 109 -6.47 -15.57 42.36
CA ALA A 109 -5.63 -16.19 41.35
C ALA A 109 -4.22 -15.59 41.32
N ALA A 110 -3.26 -16.36 40.82
CA ALA A 110 -1.90 -15.91 40.60
C ALA A 110 -1.40 -16.32 39.20
N PHE A 111 -0.68 -15.40 38.57
CA PHE A 111 0.03 -15.59 37.31
C PHE A 111 1.53 -15.56 37.62
N GLY A 112 2.28 -16.55 37.10
CA GLY A 112 3.70 -16.72 37.41
C GLY A 112 4.02 -17.63 38.60
N ALA A 113 3.03 -18.33 39.17
CA ALA A 113 3.20 -19.19 40.35
C ALA A 113 3.99 -20.48 40.05
N ASP A 114 3.68 -21.14 38.94
CA ASP A 114 4.35 -22.38 38.50
C ASP A 114 5.58 -22.04 37.63
N GLU A 115 5.35 -21.35 36.52
CA GLU A 115 6.38 -20.79 35.61
C GLU A 115 6.24 -19.26 35.54
N THR A 116 7.31 -18.53 35.86
CA THR A 116 7.33 -17.06 35.78
C THR A 116 7.58 -16.60 34.34
N ARG A 117 6.73 -15.71 33.82
CA ARG A 117 6.81 -15.14 32.47
C ARG A 117 6.75 -13.63 32.52
N GLU A 118 7.41 -12.96 31.57
CA GLU A 118 7.43 -11.49 31.52
C GLU A 118 6.04 -10.87 31.26
N ASP A 119 5.15 -11.61 30.60
CA ASP A 119 3.81 -11.18 30.24
C ASP A 119 2.75 -11.56 31.29
N ASP A 120 3.13 -12.08 32.46
CA ASP A 120 2.19 -12.49 33.52
C ASP A 120 1.28 -11.33 33.97
N ALA A 121 1.83 -10.12 34.07
CA ALA A 121 1.06 -8.93 34.40
C ALA A 121 0.06 -8.55 33.29
N GLU A 122 0.45 -8.72 32.02
CA GLU A 122 -0.41 -8.46 30.88
C GLU A 122 -1.57 -9.47 30.82
N ARG A 123 -1.24 -10.76 30.90
CA ARG A 123 -2.20 -11.88 30.89
C ARG A 123 -3.19 -11.76 32.03
N ALA A 124 -2.73 -11.37 33.23
CA ALA A 124 -3.61 -11.12 34.36
C ALA A 124 -4.59 -9.95 34.10
N ILE A 125 -4.14 -8.86 33.48
CA ILE A 125 -5.05 -7.75 33.12
C ILE A 125 -6.06 -8.18 32.05
N ARG A 126 -5.63 -8.95 31.03
CA ARG A 126 -6.52 -9.50 29.99
C ARG A 126 -7.59 -10.40 30.59
N ALA A 127 -7.18 -11.34 31.45
CA ALA A 127 -8.10 -12.19 32.22
C ALA A 127 -9.09 -11.34 33.03
N GLY A 128 -8.62 -10.28 33.70
CA GLY A 128 -9.48 -9.39 34.47
C GLY A 128 -10.50 -8.65 33.61
N LEU A 129 -10.11 -8.14 32.43
CA LEU A 129 -11.03 -7.49 31.49
C LEU A 129 -12.06 -8.46 30.91
N GLU A 130 -11.64 -9.69 30.61
CA GLU A 130 -12.51 -10.76 30.12
C GLU A 130 -13.50 -11.23 31.19
N ILE A 131 -13.09 -11.27 32.46
CA ILE A 131 -13.96 -11.51 33.62
C ILE A 131 -15.02 -10.40 33.74
N LEU A 132 -14.63 -9.12 33.60
CA LEU A 132 -15.59 -8.00 33.60
C LEU A 132 -16.59 -8.11 32.44
N HIS A 133 -16.15 -8.53 31.26
CA HIS A 133 -17.04 -8.74 30.12
C HIS A 133 -18.02 -9.89 30.36
N THR A 134 -17.51 -11.03 30.83
CA THR A 134 -18.29 -12.22 31.19
C THR A 134 -19.33 -11.90 32.27
N ALA A 135 -18.97 -11.10 33.28
CA ALA A 135 -19.89 -10.67 34.33
C ALA A 135 -21.04 -9.81 33.78
N ARG A 136 -20.78 -8.91 32.83
CA ARG A 136 -21.81 -8.09 32.18
C ARG A 136 -22.79 -8.93 31.35
N GLU A 137 -22.31 -9.96 30.65
CA GLU A 137 -23.17 -10.89 29.93
C GLU A 137 -24.05 -11.72 30.87
N LEU A 138 -23.47 -12.15 32.00
CA LEU A 138 -24.19 -12.88 33.04
C LEU A 138 -25.25 -12.03 33.73
N ALA A 139 -25.02 -10.72 33.89
CA ALA A 139 -25.93 -9.83 34.60
C ALA A 139 -27.37 -9.86 34.06
N ALA A 140 -27.54 -9.90 32.72
CA ALA A 140 -28.86 -10.00 32.09
C ALA A 140 -29.55 -11.34 32.40
N GLY A 141 -28.78 -12.44 32.40
CA GLY A 141 -29.27 -13.79 32.71
C GLY A 141 -29.60 -13.97 34.20
N VAL A 142 -28.81 -13.36 35.09
CA VAL A 142 -29.08 -13.35 36.54
C VAL A 142 -30.34 -12.55 36.83
N GLN A 143 -30.48 -11.33 36.29
CA GLN A 143 -31.70 -10.53 36.43
C GLN A 143 -32.95 -11.28 35.95
N ALA A 144 -32.87 -11.95 34.80
CA ALA A 144 -33.99 -12.70 34.24
C ALA A 144 -34.39 -13.92 35.09
N ARG A 145 -33.43 -14.56 35.76
CA ARG A 145 -33.65 -15.76 36.57
C ARG A 145 -34.06 -15.45 38.01
N THR A 146 -33.52 -14.40 38.61
CA THR A 146 -33.66 -14.13 40.05
C THR A 146 -34.43 -12.85 40.35
N GLY A 147 -34.65 -11.98 39.36
CA GLY A 147 -35.29 -10.68 39.54
C GLY A 147 -34.43 -9.61 40.23
N VAL A 148 -33.21 -9.95 40.67
CA VAL A 148 -32.30 -9.07 41.42
C VAL A 148 -31.31 -8.37 40.49
N ALA A 149 -31.35 -7.04 40.47
CA ALA A 149 -30.52 -6.20 39.60
C ALA A 149 -29.18 -5.85 40.22
N GLY A 150 -28.18 -5.60 39.38
CA GLY A 150 -26.87 -5.11 39.81
C GLY A 150 -25.83 -6.18 40.09
N PHE A 151 -25.94 -7.36 39.47
CA PHE A 151 -24.84 -8.33 39.40
C PHE A 151 -23.67 -7.72 38.60
N ASP A 152 -22.52 -7.59 39.24
CA ASP A 152 -21.28 -7.11 38.62
C ASP A 152 -20.07 -7.71 39.37
N VAL A 153 -18.85 -7.42 38.94
CA VAL A 153 -17.63 -7.86 39.65
C VAL A 153 -16.61 -6.74 39.77
N ARG A 154 -15.76 -6.84 40.78
CA ARG A 154 -14.57 -5.98 40.96
C ARG A 154 -13.32 -6.82 40.76
N VAL A 155 -12.33 -6.25 40.09
CA VAL A 155 -11.05 -6.92 39.86
C VAL A 155 -9.91 -6.04 40.37
N GLY A 156 -9.05 -6.61 41.21
CA GLY A 156 -7.85 -5.96 41.75
C GLY A 156 -6.60 -6.74 41.42
N LEU A 157 -5.58 -6.04 40.92
CA LEU A 157 -4.29 -6.66 40.57
C LEU A 157 -3.11 -5.93 41.19
N ASN A 158 -2.13 -6.72 41.66
CA ASN A 158 -0.81 -6.22 42.00
C ASN A 158 0.28 -7.21 41.58
N THR A 159 1.43 -6.69 41.15
CA THR A 159 2.61 -7.46 40.75
C THR A 159 3.72 -7.21 41.75
N GLY A 160 4.36 -8.26 42.24
CA GLY A 160 5.46 -8.14 43.18
C GLY A 160 5.88 -9.48 43.79
N SER A 161 6.82 -9.42 44.73
CA SER A 161 7.38 -10.62 45.34
C SER A 161 6.44 -11.22 46.39
N VAL A 162 6.19 -12.52 46.29
CA VAL A 162 5.41 -13.30 47.25
C VAL A 162 6.20 -14.53 47.70
N LEU A 163 5.91 -15.02 48.89
CA LEU A 163 6.36 -16.31 49.39
C LEU A 163 5.33 -17.37 48.99
N LEU A 164 5.76 -18.36 48.21
CA LEU A 164 4.97 -19.53 47.84
C LEU A 164 5.34 -20.70 48.77
N GLY A 165 4.35 -21.23 49.48
CA GLY A 165 4.47 -22.38 50.40
C GLY A 165 4.77 -22.01 51.86
N GLY A 166 4.43 -22.93 52.78
CA GLY A 166 4.67 -22.84 54.24
C GLY A 166 3.48 -22.35 55.09
N GLY A 167 2.93 -23.24 55.91
CA GLY A 167 1.80 -22.99 56.82
C GLY A 167 1.00 -24.27 57.13
N VAL A 168 -0.03 -24.19 57.97
CA VAL A 168 -0.86 -25.35 58.40
C VAL A 168 -1.64 -25.99 57.23
N ASP A 169 -1.75 -25.30 56.10
CA ASP A 169 -2.30 -25.83 54.84
C ASP A 169 -1.18 -25.90 53.78
N ALA A 170 -0.60 -27.09 53.61
CA ALA A 170 0.48 -27.36 52.67
C ALA A 170 -0.07 -27.82 51.32
N GLU A 171 -0.31 -26.86 50.42
CA GLU A 171 -0.16 -26.89 48.95
C GLU A 171 -0.83 -25.63 48.39
N GLY A 172 -0.05 -24.67 47.86
CA GLY A 172 -0.60 -23.51 47.15
C GLY A 172 -0.86 -22.21 47.94
N SER A 173 -0.38 -22.08 49.17
CA SER A 173 -0.50 -20.82 49.93
C SER A 173 0.45 -19.74 49.42
N ILE A 174 -0.09 -18.53 49.21
CA ILE A 174 0.64 -17.33 48.76
C ILE A 174 0.61 -16.27 49.88
N ARG A 175 1.76 -15.73 50.27
CA ARG A 175 1.85 -14.70 51.32
C ARG A 175 2.79 -13.56 50.92
N GLY A 176 2.43 -12.32 51.23
CA GLY A 176 3.28 -11.16 51.00
C GLY A 176 2.51 -9.85 50.93
N ALA A 177 3.23 -8.73 51.00
CA ALA A 177 2.64 -7.39 50.85
C ALA A 177 1.90 -7.24 49.51
N THR A 178 2.36 -7.93 48.46
CA THR A 178 1.72 -7.96 47.14
C THR A 178 0.29 -8.49 47.17
N VAL A 179 0.02 -9.56 47.94
CA VAL A 179 -1.32 -10.14 48.08
C VAL A 179 -2.27 -9.15 48.75
N ASN A 180 -1.80 -8.50 49.83
CA ASN A 180 -2.57 -7.49 50.55
C ASN A 180 -2.90 -6.29 49.66
N LEU A 181 -1.93 -5.82 48.86
CA LEU A 181 -2.14 -4.71 47.93
C LEU A 181 -3.12 -5.08 46.80
N ALA A 182 -3.05 -6.30 46.24
CA ALA A 182 -4.00 -6.76 45.22
C ALA A 182 -5.44 -6.80 45.76
N ALA A 183 -5.63 -7.32 46.98
CA ALA A 183 -6.94 -7.30 47.65
C ALA A 183 -7.45 -5.86 47.87
N ARG A 184 -6.57 -4.91 48.20
CA ARG A 184 -6.96 -3.49 48.32
C ARG A 184 -7.31 -2.84 46.98
N MET A 185 -6.67 -3.25 45.89
CA MET A 185 -7.03 -2.76 44.56
C MET A 185 -8.45 -3.20 44.20
N GLU A 186 -8.83 -4.45 44.53
CA GLU A 186 -10.19 -4.96 44.33
C GLU A 186 -11.19 -4.17 45.18
N GLN A 187 -10.97 -4.09 46.50
CA GLN A 187 -11.89 -3.43 47.44
C GLN A 187 -12.18 -1.96 47.11
N THR A 188 -11.23 -1.29 46.43
CA THR A 188 -11.34 0.12 46.05
C THR A 188 -11.67 0.32 44.57
N ALA A 189 -11.84 -0.76 43.79
CA ALA A 189 -12.32 -0.69 42.42
C ALA A 189 -13.83 -0.36 42.39
N PRO A 190 -14.30 0.46 41.43
CA PRO A 190 -15.73 0.63 41.20
C PRO A 190 -16.32 -0.71 40.70
N PRO A 191 -17.62 -1.00 40.95
CA PRO A 191 -18.32 -2.11 40.30
C PRO A 191 -18.10 -2.10 38.78
N GLY A 192 -17.76 -3.26 38.22
CA GLY A 192 -17.48 -3.40 36.78
C GLY A 192 -16.12 -2.85 36.36
N GLY A 193 -15.25 -2.54 37.32
CA GLY A 193 -13.93 -1.95 37.14
C GLY A 193 -12.77 -2.86 37.54
N LEU A 194 -11.66 -2.69 36.82
CA LEU A 194 -10.37 -3.33 37.10
C LEU A 194 -9.40 -2.24 37.56
N ARG A 195 -8.89 -2.37 38.80
CA ARG A 195 -7.90 -1.45 39.37
C ARG A 195 -6.56 -2.15 39.54
N ILE A 196 -5.49 -1.44 39.19
CA ILE A 196 -4.11 -1.91 39.33
C ILE A 196 -3.27 -0.94 40.15
N HIS A 197 -2.32 -1.50 40.90
CA HIS A 197 -1.29 -0.72 41.58
C HIS A 197 -0.23 -0.21 40.59
N HIS A 198 0.55 0.81 40.98
CA HIS A 198 1.62 1.37 40.16
C HIS A 198 2.68 0.34 39.73
N ASP A 199 2.99 -0.64 40.59
CA ASP A 199 3.94 -1.70 40.24
C ASP A 199 3.49 -2.51 39.04
N THR A 200 2.23 -2.95 39.01
CA THR A 200 1.63 -3.61 37.84
C THR A 200 1.63 -2.67 36.62
N TYR A 201 1.29 -1.38 36.79
CA TYR A 201 1.28 -0.42 35.68
C TYR A 201 2.64 -0.29 34.99
N ARG A 202 3.75 -0.35 35.74
CA ARG A 202 5.11 -0.30 35.18
C ARG A 202 5.40 -1.47 34.23
N HIS A 203 4.83 -2.65 34.50
CA HIS A 203 4.99 -3.83 33.65
C HIS A 203 4.17 -3.76 32.36
N VAL A 204 3.09 -2.97 32.33
CA VAL A 204 2.13 -2.97 31.21
C VAL A 204 1.93 -1.60 30.57
N ARG A 205 2.82 -0.65 30.86
CA ARG A 205 2.77 0.71 30.35
C ARG A 205 2.80 0.69 28.81
N GLY A 206 1.82 1.34 28.19
CA GLY A 206 1.69 1.39 26.73
C GLY A 206 0.85 0.26 26.12
N LEU A 207 0.42 -0.73 26.90
CA LEU A 207 -0.40 -1.86 26.41
C LEU A 207 -1.90 -1.68 26.67
N PHE A 208 -2.27 -0.96 27.73
CA PHE A 208 -3.66 -0.76 28.15
C PHE A 208 -4.04 0.71 28.27
N LYS A 209 -5.30 1.03 28.00
CA LYS A 209 -5.87 2.36 28.26
C LYS A 209 -6.17 2.45 29.75
N VAL A 210 -5.46 3.34 30.44
CA VAL A 210 -5.58 3.51 31.88
C VAL A 210 -5.93 4.94 32.26
N THR A 211 -6.61 5.11 33.39
CA THR A 211 -6.88 6.42 34.00
C THR A 211 -6.30 6.45 35.40
N GLU A 212 -5.37 7.36 35.65
CA GLU A 212 -4.81 7.57 36.99
C GLU A 212 -5.91 8.00 37.97
N GLN A 213 -5.81 7.53 39.21
CA GLN A 213 -6.78 7.78 40.27
C GLN A 213 -6.15 8.65 41.36
N PRO A 214 -6.96 9.40 42.14
CA PRO A 214 -6.46 10.12 43.31
C PRO A 214 -5.65 9.19 44.22
N PRO A 215 -4.48 9.64 44.76
CA PRO A 215 -3.62 8.78 45.56
C PRO A 215 -4.34 8.20 46.77
N LEU A 216 -4.20 6.88 46.98
CA LEU A 216 -4.89 6.15 48.03
C LEU A 216 -4.03 6.09 49.29
N THR A 217 -4.50 6.68 50.40
CA THR A 217 -3.86 6.54 51.71
C THR A 217 -4.29 5.24 52.38
N VAL A 218 -3.31 4.40 52.71
CA VAL A 218 -3.56 3.08 53.32
C VAL A 218 -3.02 3.06 54.75
N LYS A 219 -3.80 2.51 55.68
CA LYS A 219 -3.41 2.37 57.08
C LYS A 219 -2.19 1.44 57.19
N GLY A 220 -1.03 1.98 57.56
CA GLY A 220 0.24 1.24 57.67
C GLY A 220 1.27 1.51 56.55
N SER A 221 1.00 2.46 55.65
CA SER A 221 1.97 2.99 54.68
C SER A 221 2.04 4.51 54.84
N ASP A 222 3.24 5.07 55.01
CA ASP A 222 3.45 6.51 55.21
C ASP A 222 3.33 7.31 53.90
N GLU A 223 3.40 6.64 52.73
CA GLU A 223 3.26 7.26 51.41
C GLU A 223 1.91 6.92 50.72
N PRO A 224 1.26 7.90 50.06
CA PRO A 224 0.04 7.67 49.27
C PRO A 224 0.31 6.79 48.05
N LEU A 225 -0.47 5.73 47.86
CA LEU A 225 -0.31 4.78 46.75
C LEU A 225 -0.89 5.34 45.45
N ARG A 226 -0.11 5.26 44.36
CA ARG A 226 -0.59 5.57 43.00
C ARG A 226 -1.31 4.36 42.42
N THR A 227 -2.51 4.57 41.89
CA THR A 227 -3.36 3.50 41.35
C THR A 227 -4.02 3.92 40.04
N TYR A 228 -4.39 2.94 39.23
CA TYR A 228 -4.93 3.16 37.88
C TYR A 228 -6.16 2.29 37.65
N LEU A 229 -7.18 2.84 36.98
CA LEU A 229 -8.28 2.04 36.42
C LEU A 229 -7.96 1.65 34.99
N VAL A 230 -8.04 0.36 34.69
CA VAL A 230 -7.86 -0.16 33.33
C VAL A 230 -9.21 -0.15 32.63
N GLN A 231 -9.30 0.60 31.52
CA GLN A 231 -10.52 0.77 30.75
C GLN A 231 -10.66 -0.26 29.62
N GLY A 232 -9.53 -0.78 29.15
CA GLY A 232 -9.48 -1.73 28.04
C GLY A 232 -8.08 -1.86 27.47
N VAL A 233 -7.90 -2.79 26.55
CA VAL A 233 -6.64 -2.97 25.81
C VAL A 233 -6.44 -1.80 24.84
N LYS A 234 -5.23 -1.23 24.74
CA LYS A 234 -4.96 -0.26 23.66
C LYS A 234 -5.06 -0.98 22.31
N PRO A 235 -5.70 -0.37 21.30
CA PRO A 235 -5.63 -0.86 19.92
C PRO A 235 -4.18 -1.05 19.50
N ARG A 236 -3.87 -2.10 18.71
CA ARG A 236 -2.50 -2.42 18.22
C ARG A 236 -1.73 -1.20 17.71
N ALA A 237 -2.47 -0.30 17.06
CA ALA A 237 -2.04 1.00 16.56
C ALA A 237 -1.19 1.84 17.53
N LEU A 238 -1.43 1.71 18.83
CA LEU A 238 -0.88 2.58 19.89
C LEU A 238 -0.03 1.80 20.91
N ARG A 239 0.28 0.53 20.63
CA ARG A 239 1.14 -0.28 21.51
C ARG A 239 2.60 0.06 21.23
N VAL A 240 3.26 0.62 22.23
CA VAL A 240 4.71 0.83 22.20
C VAL A 240 5.34 -0.21 23.10
N LEU A 241 6.06 -1.16 22.50
CA LEU A 241 6.91 -2.08 23.26
C LEU A 241 7.95 -1.25 24.04
N PRO A 242 8.14 -1.48 25.34
CA PRO A 242 9.18 -0.79 26.10
C PRO A 242 10.55 -1.15 25.52
N ARG A 243 11.14 -0.23 24.74
CA ARG A 243 12.53 -0.29 24.30
C ARG A 243 13.40 0.28 25.41
N GLY A 244 14.22 -0.59 26.02
CA GLY A 244 15.19 -0.28 27.07
C GLY A 244 15.98 -1.51 27.51
N ILE A 245 16.86 -1.32 28.51
CA ILE A 245 17.52 -2.41 29.25
C ILE A 245 16.63 -2.71 30.47
N GLU A 246 16.51 -3.96 30.91
CA GLU A 246 15.62 -4.41 32.01
C GLU A 246 15.50 -3.37 33.15
N GLY A 247 14.33 -2.74 33.25
CA GLY A 247 13.99 -1.79 34.32
C GLY A 247 14.56 -0.37 34.19
N VAL A 248 15.28 -0.02 33.12
CA VAL A 248 15.84 1.33 32.89
C VAL A 248 14.99 2.09 31.87
N GLU A 249 14.31 3.16 32.30
CA GLU A 249 13.67 4.11 31.38
C GLU A 249 14.74 4.98 30.71
N THR A 250 14.89 4.84 29.39
CA THR A 250 15.74 5.71 28.57
C THR A 250 14.94 6.87 28.02
N ARG A 251 15.11 8.07 28.59
CA ARG A 251 14.58 9.33 28.03
C ARG A 251 15.27 9.66 26.70
N MET A 252 14.60 10.42 25.82
CA MET A 252 15.26 11.00 24.65
C MET A 252 16.33 12.02 25.09
N VAL A 253 17.50 11.98 24.45
CA VAL A 253 18.66 12.80 24.81
C VAL A 253 19.17 13.52 23.56
N ALA A 254 19.36 14.84 23.64
CA ALA A 254 20.00 15.69 22.63
C ALA A 254 19.32 15.61 21.24
N ARG A 255 17.99 15.69 21.22
CA ARG A 255 17.14 15.67 20.01
C ARG A 255 15.99 16.70 20.07
N GLU A 256 16.15 17.72 20.90
CA GLU A 256 15.11 18.69 21.20
C GLU A 256 14.77 19.53 19.96
N ALA A 257 15.77 19.95 19.18
CA ALA A 257 15.58 20.78 17.98
C ALA A 257 14.88 20.01 16.84
N GLU A 258 15.24 18.74 16.63
CA GLU A 258 14.58 17.90 15.63
C GLU A 258 13.14 17.60 16.04
N LEU A 259 12.87 17.37 17.33
CA LEU A 259 11.52 17.21 17.84
C LEU A 259 10.69 18.49 17.70
N GLU A 260 11.24 19.65 18.03
CA GLU A 260 10.60 20.96 17.86
C GLU A 260 10.19 21.19 16.40
N THR A 261 11.06 20.83 15.45
CA THR A 261 10.74 20.91 14.01
C THR A 261 9.52 20.06 13.62
N LEU A 262 9.41 18.84 14.15
CA LEU A 262 8.24 17.98 13.91
C LEU A 262 6.96 18.56 14.56
N GLN A 263 7.11 19.13 15.75
CA GLN A 263 6.02 19.79 16.47
C GLN A 263 5.49 21.00 15.69
N ASP A 264 6.39 21.82 15.14
CA ASP A 264 6.04 22.98 14.32
C ASP A 264 5.31 22.57 13.04
N ALA A 265 5.78 21.52 12.35
CA ALA A 265 5.11 21.00 11.16
C ALA A 265 3.67 20.52 11.47
N PHE A 266 3.47 19.85 12.62
CA PHE A 266 2.15 19.42 13.07
C PHE A 266 1.26 20.60 13.51
N GLN A 267 1.82 21.61 14.15
CA GLN A 267 1.07 22.81 14.53
C GLN A 267 0.62 23.60 13.29
N ALA A 268 1.52 23.81 12.34
CA ALA A 268 1.24 24.51 11.09
C ALA A 268 0.21 23.76 10.23
N LEU A 269 0.22 22.43 10.26
CA LEU A 269 -0.83 21.59 9.68
C LEU A 269 -2.21 21.91 10.28
N CYS A 270 -2.29 22.05 11.60
CA CYS A 270 -3.54 22.38 12.29
C CYS A 270 -4.02 23.82 12.05
N THR A 271 -3.12 24.78 11.78
CA THR A 271 -3.47 26.20 11.60
C THR A 271 -3.67 26.58 10.14
N ASP A 272 -2.72 26.25 9.28
CA ASP A 272 -2.63 26.74 7.89
C ASP A 272 -3.28 25.78 6.89
N GLY A 273 -3.43 24.51 7.29
CA GLY A 273 -3.91 23.43 6.43
C GLY A 273 -2.89 23.03 5.35
N GLY A 274 -3.39 22.30 4.34
CA GLY A 274 -2.60 21.82 3.20
C GLY A 274 -1.70 20.62 3.49
N CYS A 275 -1.10 20.08 2.42
CA CYS A 275 -0.21 18.93 2.50
C CYS A 275 1.24 19.33 2.77
N ARG A 276 1.87 18.70 3.75
CA ARG A 276 3.27 18.89 4.14
C ARG A 276 3.97 17.54 4.24
N THR A 277 5.25 17.51 3.86
CA THR A 277 6.08 16.31 3.96
C THR A 277 7.33 16.60 4.76
N VAL A 278 7.60 15.79 5.77
CA VAL A 278 8.85 15.82 6.54
C VAL A 278 9.54 14.48 6.39
N THR A 279 10.78 14.48 5.89
CA THR A 279 11.61 13.29 5.79
C THR A 279 12.76 13.34 6.80
N VAL A 280 12.77 12.38 7.74
CA VAL A 280 13.85 12.20 8.72
C VAL A 280 14.82 11.13 8.20
N VAL A 281 16.08 11.53 8.02
CA VAL A 281 17.15 10.69 7.48
C VAL A 281 18.16 10.41 8.58
N ALA A 282 18.45 9.13 8.82
CA ALA A 282 19.51 8.75 9.76
C ALA A 282 20.05 7.36 9.47
N GLU A 283 21.29 7.11 9.88
CA GLU A 283 21.83 5.76 9.96
C GLU A 283 21.15 4.90 11.03
N ALA A 284 21.37 3.59 10.95
CA ALA A 284 20.83 2.64 11.91
C ALA A 284 21.33 2.95 13.34
N GLY A 285 20.39 2.96 14.29
CA GLY A 285 20.69 3.13 15.71
C GLY A 285 20.80 4.58 16.22
N LEU A 286 20.70 5.59 15.36
CA LEU A 286 20.83 7.02 15.75
C LEU A 286 19.61 7.63 16.46
N GLY A 287 18.53 6.86 16.67
CA GLY A 287 17.37 7.28 17.47
C GLY A 287 16.10 7.66 16.70
N LYS A 288 15.97 7.35 15.40
CA LYS A 288 14.76 7.62 14.58
C LYS A 288 13.46 7.17 15.26
N SER A 289 13.38 5.92 15.68
CA SER A 289 12.17 5.41 16.33
C SER A 289 11.92 6.05 17.71
N ARG A 290 12.97 6.51 18.40
CA ARG A 290 12.82 7.23 19.67
C ARG A 290 12.24 8.62 19.43
N LEU A 291 12.74 9.35 18.43
CA LEU A 291 12.20 10.64 18.01
C LEU A 291 10.73 10.53 17.60
N LEU A 292 10.39 9.53 16.78
CA LEU A 292 9.01 9.26 16.38
C LEU A 292 8.12 8.97 17.60
N HIS A 293 8.61 8.19 18.57
CA HIS A 293 7.89 7.86 19.78
C HIS A 293 7.62 9.10 20.67
N GLU A 294 8.62 9.98 20.85
CA GLU A 294 8.41 11.23 21.60
C GLU A 294 7.45 12.18 20.89
N PHE A 295 7.51 12.25 19.56
CA PHE A 295 6.57 13.01 18.76
C PHE A 295 5.13 12.47 18.90
N GLU A 296 4.95 11.14 18.79
CA GLU A 296 3.65 10.49 19.02
C GLU A 296 3.10 10.81 20.42
N ASN A 297 3.91 10.61 21.47
CA ASN A 297 3.53 10.93 22.85
C ASN A 297 3.14 12.40 23.02
N TRP A 298 3.89 13.32 22.39
CA TRP A 298 3.59 14.74 22.43
C TRP A 298 2.27 15.06 21.71
N THR A 299 2.04 14.51 20.51
CA THR A 299 0.79 14.73 19.76
C THR A 299 -0.44 14.20 20.52
N GLU A 300 -0.33 13.04 21.18
CA GLU A 300 -1.38 12.52 22.06
C GLU A 300 -1.65 13.46 23.24
N ALA A 301 -0.59 14.00 23.87
CA ALA A 301 -0.70 14.90 25.01
C ALA A 301 -1.35 16.25 24.65
N GLN A 302 -1.28 16.69 23.38
CA GLN A 302 -1.96 17.92 22.92
C GLN A 302 -3.49 17.80 22.94
N GLY A 303 -4.04 16.58 22.93
CA GLY A 303 -5.49 16.34 22.97
C GLY A 303 -6.27 16.84 21.75
N ARG A 304 -5.59 17.21 20.65
CA ARG A 304 -6.22 17.62 19.40
C ARG A 304 -6.61 16.38 18.58
N PRO A 305 -7.81 16.33 17.97
CA PRO A 305 -8.20 15.22 17.12
C PRO A 305 -7.40 15.25 15.81
N TYR A 306 -6.85 14.10 15.41
CA TYR A 306 -6.25 13.86 14.10
C TYR A 306 -6.50 12.41 13.69
N ALA A 307 -6.53 12.13 12.38
CA ALA A 307 -6.63 10.78 11.87
C ALA A 307 -5.22 10.23 11.56
N LEU A 308 -4.84 9.17 12.27
CA LEU A 308 -3.54 8.52 12.12
C LEU A 308 -3.62 7.40 11.08
N PHE A 309 -2.59 7.32 10.24
CA PHE A 309 -2.27 6.21 9.35
C PHE A 309 -0.81 5.84 9.58
N ARG A 310 -0.49 4.54 9.63
CA ARG A 310 0.86 4.06 9.87
C ARG A 310 1.23 2.96 8.89
N GLY A 311 2.40 3.05 8.30
CA GLY A 311 3.01 1.99 7.50
C GLY A 311 4.46 1.80 7.90
N ARG A 312 4.95 0.57 7.81
CA ARG A 312 6.36 0.24 8.02
C ARG A 312 6.83 -0.66 6.90
N ALA A 313 7.94 -0.28 6.28
CA ALA A 313 8.59 -1.11 5.29
C ALA A 313 9.62 -2.04 5.95
N GLU A 314 9.66 -3.28 5.47
CA GLU A 314 10.60 -4.31 5.88
C GLU A 314 11.48 -4.69 4.69
N PRO A 315 12.64 -5.34 4.89
CA PRO A 315 13.50 -5.74 3.76
C PRO A 315 12.78 -6.53 2.65
N ARG A 316 11.75 -7.30 2.99
CA ARG A 316 10.90 -8.02 2.02
C ARG A 316 9.98 -7.09 1.22
N THR A 317 9.56 -5.96 1.79
CA THR A 317 8.66 -4.97 1.17
C THR A 317 9.22 -4.44 -0.14
N LEU A 318 10.55 -4.36 -0.28
CA LEU A 318 11.19 -3.88 -1.50
C LEU A 318 10.81 -4.70 -2.74
N MET A 319 10.58 -6.01 -2.55
CA MET A 319 10.23 -6.95 -3.60
C MET A 319 8.73 -7.29 -3.63
N GLN A 320 7.94 -6.63 -2.78
CA GLN A 320 6.50 -6.79 -2.68
C GLN A 320 5.81 -5.60 -3.36
N PRO A 321 5.14 -5.82 -4.50
CA PRO A 321 4.35 -4.78 -5.16
C PRO A 321 3.40 -4.06 -4.20
N PHE A 322 3.57 -2.74 -4.05
CA PHE A 322 2.78 -1.88 -3.18
C PHE A 322 2.77 -2.31 -1.70
N GLY A 323 3.82 -2.97 -1.22
CA GLY A 323 3.87 -3.52 0.13
C GLY A 323 3.80 -2.46 1.22
N MET A 324 4.32 -1.24 0.99
CA MET A 324 4.17 -0.15 1.96
C MET A 324 2.73 0.37 2.01
N LEU A 325 2.06 0.51 0.85
CA LEU A 325 0.63 0.84 0.81
C LEU A 325 -0.23 -0.25 1.46
N GLN A 326 0.09 -1.52 1.22
CA GLN A 326 -0.54 -2.66 1.88
C GLN A 326 -0.38 -2.57 3.40
N SER A 327 0.82 -2.26 3.90
CA SER A 327 1.11 -2.05 5.33
C SER A 327 0.22 -0.95 5.94
N VAL A 328 0.09 0.19 5.24
CA VAL A 328 -0.77 1.30 5.69
C VAL A 328 -2.24 0.90 5.78
N LEU A 329 -2.75 0.21 4.77
CA LEU A 329 -4.14 -0.24 4.74
C LEU A 329 -4.41 -1.33 5.77
N ALA A 330 -3.51 -2.31 5.88
CA ALA A 330 -3.63 -3.39 6.86
C ALA A 330 -3.71 -2.83 8.28
N TRP A 331 -2.85 -1.86 8.61
CA TRP A 331 -2.88 -1.18 9.89
C TRP A 331 -4.19 -0.43 10.12
N ARG A 332 -4.66 0.36 9.14
CA ARG A 332 -5.87 1.18 9.27
C ARG A 332 -7.14 0.34 9.40
N LEU A 333 -7.21 -0.76 8.66
CA LEU A 333 -8.36 -1.64 8.57
C LEU A 333 -8.34 -2.79 9.57
N GLN A 334 -7.31 -2.83 10.44
CA GLN A 334 -7.11 -3.90 11.42
C GLN A 334 -7.08 -5.29 10.76
N ILE A 335 -6.47 -5.36 9.57
CA ILE A 335 -6.23 -6.63 8.91
C ILE A 335 -5.11 -7.31 9.67
N ALA A 336 -5.42 -8.50 10.16
CA ALA A 336 -4.54 -9.32 10.93
C ALA A 336 -3.75 -10.23 9.98
N ASP A 337 -2.49 -10.47 10.29
CA ASP A 337 -1.65 -11.32 9.45
C ASP A 337 -2.16 -12.76 9.37
N ASP A 338 -3.00 -13.23 10.31
CA ASP A 338 -3.66 -14.54 10.33
C ASP A 338 -5.08 -14.53 9.75
N ASP A 339 -5.58 -13.39 9.28
CA ASP A 339 -6.89 -13.32 8.63
C ASP A 339 -6.89 -14.17 7.35
N ASP A 340 -7.92 -15.01 7.21
CA ASP A 340 -8.21 -15.70 5.97
C ASP A 340 -8.57 -14.70 4.85
N THR A 341 -8.44 -15.12 3.59
CA THR A 341 -8.65 -14.25 2.42
C THR A 341 -10.02 -13.59 2.41
N GLU A 342 -11.07 -14.29 2.86
CA GLU A 342 -12.43 -13.75 2.87
C GLU A 342 -12.62 -12.70 3.96
N THR A 343 -12.02 -12.93 5.14
CA THR A 343 -11.96 -11.94 6.20
C THR A 343 -11.20 -10.67 5.75
N VAL A 344 -10.08 -10.83 5.04
CA VAL A 344 -9.35 -9.69 4.46
C VAL A 344 -10.21 -8.92 3.45
N ARG A 345 -10.87 -9.61 2.51
CA ARG A 345 -11.78 -8.98 1.54
C ARG A 345 -12.89 -8.20 2.23
N ARG A 346 -13.53 -8.80 3.23
CA ARG A 346 -14.60 -8.18 4.00
C ARG A 346 -14.11 -6.90 4.71
N LYS A 347 -12.98 -6.95 5.42
CA LYS A 347 -12.41 -5.78 6.11
C LYS A 347 -12.07 -4.64 5.15
N ILE A 348 -11.53 -4.96 3.96
CA ILE A 348 -11.29 -3.98 2.88
C ILE A 348 -12.59 -3.30 2.46
N VAL A 349 -13.62 -4.09 2.18
CA VAL A 349 -14.93 -3.56 1.76
C VAL A 349 -15.58 -2.72 2.85
N GLU A 350 -15.69 -3.24 4.07
CA GLU A 350 -16.34 -2.57 5.21
C GLU A 350 -15.61 -1.29 5.63
N GLY A 351 -14.28 -1.24 5.50
CA GLY A 351 -13.51 -0.07 5.88
C GLY A 351 -13.42 1.02 4.81
N ILE A 352 -13.47 0.66 3.53
CA ILE A 352 -13.30 1.61 2.42
C ILE A 352 -14.65 2.03 1.82
N ALA A 353 -15.55 1.09 1.53
CA ALA A 353 -16.78 1.38 0.80
C ALA A 353 -17.64 2.47 1.47
N PRO A 354 -17.83 2.50 2.81
CA PRO A 354 -18.66 3.51 3.45
C PRO A 354 -18.14 4.94 3.31
N LEU A 355 -16.85 5.15 3.01
CA LEU A 355 -16.28 6.49 2.83
C LEU A 355 -16.78 7.20 1.57
N PHE A 356 -17.33 6.44 0.63
CA PHE A 356 -17.83 6.93 -0.65
C PHE A 356 -19.36 6.93 -0.66
N ASP A 357 -19.94 7.96 -1.27
CA ASP A 357 -21.39 8.09 -1.37
C ASP A 357 -21.94 7.24 -2.53
N GLU A 358 -21.12 7.07 -3.59
CA GLU A 358 -21.36 6.19 -4.74
C GLU A 358 -20.12 5.34 -5.03
N ASP A 359 -20.30 4.15 -5.62
CA ASP A 359 -19.23 3.27 -6.09
C ASP A 359 -18.20 2.80 -5.04
N GLY A 360 -18.51 2.89 -3.74
CA GLY A 360 -17.60 2.49 -2.66
C GLY A 360 -17.08 1.05 -2.78
N LEU A 361 -17.92 0.11 -3.24
CA LEU A 361 -17.51 -1.26 -3.53
C LEU A 361 -16.46 -1.35 -4.63
N ALA A 362 -16.63 -0.59 -5.72
CA ALA A 362 -15.66 -0.56 -6.81
C ALA A 362 -14.31 -0.03 -6.35
N GLN A 363 -14.30 1.04 -5.55
CA GLN A 363 -13.07 1.62 -5.00
C GLN A 363 -12.34 0.62 -4.08
N ALA A 364 -13.09 -0.07 -3.21
CA ALA A 364 -12.55 -1.09 -2.31
C ALA A 364 -11.94 -2.27 -3.08
N HIS A 365 -12.63 -2.78 -4.11
CA HIS A 365 -12.13 -3.91 -4.91
C HIS A 365 -10.89 -3.56 -5.73
N LEU A 366 -10.84 -2.36 -6.34
CA LEU A 366 -9.67 -1.91 -7.11
C LEU A 366 -8.45 -1.73 -6.21
N LEU A 367 -8.64 -1.09 -5.05
CA LEU A 367 -7.56 -0.90 -4.08
C LEU A 367 -7.09 -2.24 -3.51
N GLY A 368 -8.03 -3.14 -3.18
CA GLY A 368 -7.73 -4.50 -2.74
C GLY A 368 -6.93 -5.28 -3.80
N GLN A 369 -7.37 -5.23 -5.06
CA GLN A 369 -6.67 -5.87 -6.19
C GLN A 369 -5.23 -5.36 -6.34
N LEU A 370 -5.01 -4.04 -6.17
CA LEU A 370 -3.69 -3.44 -6.27
C LEU A 370 -2.74 -3.97 -5.17
N VAL A 371 -3.22 -4.03 -3.92
CA VAL A 371 -2.41 -4.46 -2.76
C VAL A 371 -2.33 -5.98 -2.59
N GLY A 372 -2.75 -6.74 -3.60
CA GLY A 372 -2.54 -8.20 -3.66
C GLY A 372 -3.73 -9.07 -3.25
N VAL A 373 -4.87 -8.49 -2.85
CA VAL A 373 -6.08 -9.24 -2.50
C VAL A 373 -6.87 -9.57 -3.77
N ASP A 374 -7.20 -10.85 -3.98
CA ASP A 374 -7.84 -11.27 -5.21
C ASP A 374 -9.31 -10.82 -5.30
N PHE A 375 -9.54 -9.83 -6.16
CA PHE A 375 -10.85 -9.32 -6.59
C PHE A 375 -11.06 -9.52 -8.11
N SER A 376 -10.30 -10.41 -8.76
CA SER A 376 -10.37 -10.63 -10.21
C SER A 376 -11.75 -11.03 -10.72
N ALA A 377 -12.54 -11.74 -9.89
CA ALA A 377 -13.91 -12.13 -10.20
C ALA A 377 -14.91 -10.96 -10.14
N SER A 378 -14.54 -9.84 -9.50
CA SER A 378 -15.42 -8.69 -9.29
C SER A 378 -15.84 -8.05 -10.63
N PRO A 379 -17.11 -7.63 -10.79
CA PRO A 379 -17.53 -6.89 -11.99
C PRO A 379 -16.76 -5.57 -12.18
N HIS A 380 -16.20 -5.00 -11.11
CA HIS A 380 -15.45 -3.74 -11.16
C HIS A 380 -13.99 -3.91 -11.62
N VAL A 381 -13.48 -5.15 -11.62
CA VAL A 381 -12.10 -5.50 -12.02
C VAL A 381 -12.10 -6.28 -13.32
N ARG A 382 -13.07 -7.19 -13.53
CA ARG A 382 -13.13 -8.10 -14.69
C ARG A 382 -13.05 -7.39 -16.03
N GLY A 383 -13.78 -6.28 -16.20
CA GLY A 383 -13.79 -5.50 -17.44
C GLY A 383 -12.44 -4.86 -17.79
N ILE A 384 -11.53 -4.75 -16.82
CA ILE A 384 -10.22 -4.11 -16.96
C ILE A 384 -9.06 -5.04 -16.57
N ALA A 385 -9.32 -6.34 -16.39
CA ALA A 385 -8.32 -7.30 -15.89
C ALA A 385 -7.08 -7.42 -16.81
N GLY A 386 -7.24 -7.08 -18.10
CA GLY A 386 -6.15 -7.04 -19.08
C GLY A 386 -5.28 -5.78 -19.03
N ASP A 387 -5.71 -4.73 -18.32
CA ASP A 387 -5.06 -3.42 -18.23
C ASP A 387 -4.66 -3.10 -16.79
N ALA A 388 -3.47 -3.61 -16.40
CA ALA A 388 -2.89 -3.37 -15.08
C ALA A 388 -2.62 -1.87 -14.81
N ARG A 389 -2.37 -1.07 -15.85
CA ARG A 389 -2.14 0.38 -15.72
C ARG A 389 -3.42 1.07 -15.26
N GLN A 390 -4.55 0.70 -15.87
CA GLN A 390 -5.87 1.21 -15.52
C GLN A 390 -6.25 0.79 -14.09
N ILE A 391 -6.00 -0.46 -13.69
CA ILE A 391 -6.19 -0.92 -12.31
C ILE A 391 -5.40 -0.05 -11.34
N ARG A 392 -4.08 0.11 -11.58
CA ARG A 392 -3.20 0.92 -10.73
C ARG A 392 -3.66 2.36 -10.62
N ASN A 393 -3.90 3.04 -11.73
CA ASN A 393 -4.26 4.46 -11.73
C ASN A 393 -5.57 4.70 -10.96
N ARG A 394 -6.57 3.83 -11.16
CA ARG A 394 -7.85 3.91 -10.45
C ARG A 394 -7.69 3.59 -8.96
N ALA A 395 -6.87 2.60 -8.61
CA ALA A 395 -6.58 2.26 -7.22
C ALA A 395 -5.78 3.36 -6.49
N PHE A 396 -4.83 4.02 -7.17
CA PHE A 396 -4.12 5.21 -6.64
C PHE A 396 -5.11 6.33 -6.36
N HIS A 397 -6.00 6.61 -7.31
CA HIS A 397 -7.08 7.58 -7.10
C HIS A 397 -7.98 7.17 -5.92
N ALA A 398 -8.39 5.91 -5.84
CA ALA A 398 -9.19 5.38 -4.73
C ALA A 398 -8.51 5.60 -3.37
N ALA A 399 -7.23 5.25 -3.25
CA ALA A 399 -6.46 5.42 -2.02
C ALA A 399 -6.28 6.90 -1.64
N ALA A 400 -6.03 7.79 -2.60
CA ALA A 400 -5.98 9.23 -2.36
C ALA A 400 -7.33 9.78 -1.87
N GLN A 401 -8.44 9.29 -2.45
CA GLN A 401 -9.79 9.66 -2.03
C GLN A 401 -10.15 9.11 -0.64
N VAL A 402 -9.68 7.91 -0.27
CA VAL A 402 -9.85 7.38 1.10
C VAL A 402 -9.26 8.33 2.13
N LEU A 403 -8.04 8.82 1.90
CA LEU A 403 -7.39 9.79 2.78
C LEU A 403 -8.18 11.10 2.83
N ARG A 404 -8.45 11.70 1.68
CA ARG A 404 -9.21 12.95 1.55
C ARG A 404 -10.57 12.90 2.26
N ARG A 405 -11.36 11.84 2.00
CA ARG A 405 -12.70 11.67 2.57
C ARG A 405 -12.64 11.38 4.07
N THR A 406 -11.60 10.70 4.55
CA THR A 406 -11.36 10.54 5.99
C THR A 406 -11.15 11.90 6.67
N ALA A 407 -10.34 12.78 6.07
CA ALA A 407 -10.12 14.14 6.58
C ALA A 407 -11.42 14.95 6.58
N GLN A 408 -12.15 14.93 5.46
CA GLN A 408 -13.41 15.69 5.30
C GLN A 408 -14.49 15.25 6.28
N ARG A 409 -14.67 13.94 6.50
CA ARG A 409 -15.70 13.40 7.41
C ARG A 409 -15.37 13.60 8.88
N SER A 410 -14.10 13.51 9.25
CA SER A 410 -13.67 13.72 10.64
C SER A 410 -13.51 15.20 10.99
N GLY A 411 -13.34 16.07 9.99
CA GLY A 411 -12.96 17.47 10.19
C GLY A 411 -11.56 17.63 10.80
N ALA A 412 -10.76 16.55 10.81
CA ALA A 412 -9.48 16.49 11.49
C ALA A 412 -8.34 16.30 10.48
N PRO A 413 -7.14 16.86 10.74
CA PRO A 413 -5.98 16.67 9.86
C PRO A 413 -5.52 15.20 9.85
N LEU A 414 -4.84 14.82 8.77
CA LEU A 414 -4.26 13.48 8.62
C LEU A 414 -2.79 13.48 9.03
N LEU A 415 -2.38 12.45 9.78
CA LEU A 415 -0.97 12.16 10.06
C LEU A 415 -0.64 10.79 9.48
N LEU A 416 0.24 10.75 8.48
CA LEU A 416 0.75 9.53 7.86
C LEU A 416 2.18 9.29 8.35
N LEU A 417 2.36 8.27 9.19
CA LEU A 417 3.65 7.86 9.73
C LEU A 417 4.19 6.69 8.92
N LEU A 418 5.24 6.94 8.15
CA LEU A 418 5.84 5.98 7.24
C LEU A 418 7.25 5.66 7.74
N ASP A 419 7.48 4.45 8.24
CA ASP A 419 8.76 4.03 8.81
C ASP A 419 9.57 3.16 7.83
N ASP A 420 10.90 3.25 7.94
CA ASP A 420 11.87 2.47 7.18
C ASP A 420 11.75 2.56 5.62
N LEU A 421 11.40 3.73 5.05
CA LEU A 421 11.11 3.89 3.59
C LEU A 421 12.22 3.44 2.63
N HIS A 422 13.48 3.41 3.04
CA HIS A 422 14.56 2.81 2.25
C HIS A 422 14.25 1.37 1.77
N TRP A 423 13.37 0.65 2.47
CA TRP A 423 12.87 -0.67 2.07
C TRP A 423 11.52 -0.66 1.36
N ALA A 424 10.85 0.49 1.22
CA ALA A 424 9.59 0.56 0.49
C ALA A 424 9.80 0.23 -1.00
N ASP A 425 8.82 -0.41 -1.63
CA ASP A 425 8.82 -0.65 -3.07
C ASP A 425 8.60 0.65 -3.85
N ASP A 426 9.12 0.69 -5.07
CA ASP A 426 9.03 1.86 -5.93
C ASP A 426 7.59 2.26 -6.27
N GLY A 427 6.66 1.31 -6.38
CA GLY A 427 5.25 1.60 -6.64
C GLY A 427 4.59 2.33 -5.48
N SER A 428 4.92 1.99 -4.24
CA SER A 428 4.47 2.73 -3.05
C SER A 428 5.11 4.11 -2.95
N LEU A 429 6.38 4.27 -3.34
CA LEU A 429 7.02 5.59 -3.39
C LEU A 429 6.36 6.49 -4.44
N ASP A 430 6.05 5.94 -5.62
CA ASP A 430 5.31 6.65 -6.67
C ASP A 430 3.90 7.06 -6.17
N PHE A 431 3.25 6.22 -5.36
CA PHE A 431 1.97 6.58 -4.73
C PHE A 431 2.12 7.74 -3.74
N ILE A 432 3.18 7.78 -2.93
CA ILE A 432 3.43 8.91 -2.01
C ILE A 432 3.64 10.21 -2.80
N SER A 433 4.43 10.17 -3.88
CA SER A 433 4.59 11.34 -4.77
C SER A 433 3.26 11.75 -5.43
N TYR A 434 2.43 10.78 -5.83
CA TYR A 434 1.09 11.04 -6.34
C TYR A 434 0.17 11.70 -5.30
N LEU A 435 0.26 11.31 -4.02
CA LEU A 435 -0.51 11.92 -2.94
C LEU A 435 -0.16 13.40 -2.74
N GLU A 436 1.12 13.76 -2.78
CA GLU A 436 1.57 15.16 -2.67
C GLU A 436 1.02 16.04 -3.80
N GLN A 437 0.82 15.46 -4.98
CA GLN A 437 0.24 16.15 -6.14
C GLN A 437 -1.28 16.31 -6.02
N VAL A 438 -2.00 15.22 -5.74
CA VAL A 438 -3.47 15.19 -5.81
C VAL A 438 -4.16 15.68 -4.54
N ASN A 439 -3.49 15.62 -3.38
CA ASN A 439 -4.04 16.02 -2.08
C ASN A 439 -3.34 17.26 -1.49
N ARG A 440 -2.78 18.15 -2.34
CA ARG A 440 -2.10 19.38 -1.90
C ARG A 440 -2.98 20.27 -1.01
N ASP A 441 -4.28 20.29 -1.26
CA ASP A 441 -5.30 21.05 -0.54
C ASP A 441 -5.84 20.35 0.72
N VAL A 442 -5.49 19.06 0.93
CA VAL A 442 -5.93 18.30 2.11
C VAL A 442 -4.97 18.58 3.27
N PRO A 443 -5.46 18.88 4.49
CA PRO A 443 -4.61 19.02 5.66
C PRO A 443 -4.01 17.66 6.03
N MET A 444 -2.80 17.39 5.53
CA MET A 444 -2.11 16.11 5.67
C MET A 444 -0.61 16.31 5.93
N LEU A 445 -0.08 15.65 6.96
CA LEU A 445 1.35 15.57 7.23
C LEU A 445 1.87 14.16 6.93
N LEU A 446 2.77 14.06 5.95
CA LEU A 446 3.53 12.86 5.60
C LEU A 446 4.86 12.88 6.37
N LEU A 447 4.99 12.05 7.41
CA LEU A 447 6.24 11.90 8.17
C LEU A 447 6.95 10.61 7.74
N CYS A 448 8.06 10.77 7.02
CA CYS A 448 8.80 9.70 6.38
C CYS A 448 10.14 9.45 7.08
N MET A 449 10.34 8.25 7.63
CA MET A 449 11.60 7.86 8.27
C MET A 449 12.43 6.99 7.32
N THR A 450 13.68 7.37 7.03
CA THR A 450 14.50 6.67 6.04
C THR A 450 15.99 6.65 6.38
N ARG A 451 16.79 6.02 5.50
CA ARG A 451 18.25 6.03 5.50
C ARG A 451 18.77 6.79 4.26
N PRO A 452 20.03 7.27 4.27
CA PRO A 452 20.62 7.94 3.11
C PRO A 452 20.53 7.14 1.79
N THR A 453 20.56 5.81 1.87
CA THR A 453 20.45 4.90 0.71
C THR A 453 19.18 5.08 -0.12
N LEU A 454 18.10 5.63 0.44
CA LEU A 454 16.91 5.95 -0.36
C LEU A 454 17.23 6.99 -1.44
N PHE A 455 18.08 7.98 -1.15
CA PHE A 455 18.42 9.05 -2.08
C PHE A 455 19.37 8.60 -3.19
N GLU A 456 20.13 7.51 -2.97
CA GLU A 456 20.90 6.87 -4.03
C GLU A 456 19.97 6.20 -5.05
N ARG A 457 18.85 5.61 -4.58
CA ARG A 457 17.85 4.96 -5.44
C ARG A 457 16.86 5.95 -6.05
N ARG A 458 16.47 6.98 -5.30
CA ARG A 458 15.50 8.02 -5.68
C ARG A 458 16.10 9.40 -5.38
N PRO A 459 17.00 9.92 -6.23
CA PRO A 459 17.59 11.25 -6.04
C PRO A 459 16.54 12.36 -5.91
N ASP A 460 15.42 12.21 -6.61
CA ASP A 460 14.35 13.22 -6.67
C ASP A 460 13.37 13.18 -5.49
N TRP A 461 13.54 12.26 -4.52
CA TRP A 461 12.61 12.08 -3.39
C TRP A 461 12.37 13.36 -2.56
N ALA A 462 13.35 14.26 -2.47
CA ALA A 462 13.25 15.53 -1.75
C ALA A 462 13.15 16.77 -2.66
N LEU A 463 12.97 16.58 -3.96
CA LEU A 463 12.84 17.67 -4.94
C LEU A 463 11.37 17.98 -5.32
N LEU A 464 10.41 17.31 -4.68
CA LEU A 464 8.99 17.45 -4.99
C LEU A 464 8.40 18.70 -4.31
N TYR A 465 8.03 19.68 -5.15
CA TYR A 465 7.08 20.78 -4.91
C TYR A 465 7.09 21.47 -3.52
N GLY A 466 8.10 22.28 -3.22
CA GLY A 466 8.01 23.49 -2.37
C GLY A 466 7.64 23.37 -0.88
N THR A 467 7.11 22.24 -0.37
CA THR A 467 6.69 22.03 1.03
C THR A 467 7.33 20.81 1.70
N HIS A 468 8.39 20.26 1.11
CA HIS A 468 9.17 19.16 1.66
C HIS A 468 10.28 19.67 2.60
N GLN A 469 10.35 19.12 3.81
CA GLN A 469 11.39 19.43 4.79
C GLN A 469 12.22 18.18 5.12
N ARG A 470 13.55 18.31 5.12
CA ARG A 470 14.49 17.24 5.46
C ARG A 470 15.15 17.49 6.80
N ILE A 471 15.16 16.47 7.67
CA ILE A 471 15.86 16.46 8.96
C ILE A 471 16.91 15.35 8.92
N GLU A 472 18.17 15.68 9.17
CA GLU A 472 19.25 14.69 9.25
C GLU A 472 19.68 14.46 10.70
N LEU A 473 19.54 13.23 11.20
CA LEU A 473 20.01 12.90 12.54
C LEU A 473 21.48 12.51 12.50
N GLN A 474 22.31 13.32 13.17
CA GLN A 474 23.74 13.06 13.34
C GLN A 474 24.02 12.20 14.57
N ALA A 475 25.20 11.60 14.68
CA ALA A 475 25.61 10.91 15.92
C ALA A 475 25.59 11.86 17.13
N LEU A 476 25.36 11.33 18.34
CA LEU A 476 25.37 12.14 19.55
C LEU A 476 26.75 12.75 19.78
N ASP A 477 26.78 14.03 20.13
CA ASP A 477 28.02 14.67 20.54
C ASP A 477 28.52 14.11 21.89
N LYS A 478 29.70 14.57 22.35
CA LYS A 478 30.28 14.12 23.62
C LYS A 478 29.38 14.43 24.83
N ARG A 479 28.53 15.46 24.74
CA ARG A 479 27.63 15.87 25.83
C ARG A 479 26.43 14.92 25.88
N GLY A 480 25.74 14.71 24.76
CA GLY A 480 24.62 13.78 24.65
C GLY A 480 25.04 12.34 24.97
N SER A 481 26.23 11.92 24.53
CA SER A 481 26.78 10.59 24.86
C SER A 481 26.95 10.38 26.37
N ARG A 482 27.46 11.39 27.09
CA ARG A 482 27.61 11.33 28.56
C ARG A 482 26.27 11.25 29.26
N GLU A 483 25.31 12.03 28.79
CA GLU A 483 23.96 12.06 29.34
C GLU A 483 23.26 10.71 29.14
N LEU A 484 23.35 10.13 27.93
CA LEU A 484 22.80 8.82 27.64
C LEU A 484 23.44 7.72 28.51
N VAL A 485 24.76 7.71 28.68
CA VAL A 485 25.43 6.74 29.57
C VAL A 485 24.95 6.88 31.02
N GLY A 486 24.71 8.11 31.48
CA GLY A 486 24.14 8.36 32.81
C GLY A 486 22.75 7.73 32.97
N VAL A 487 21.92 7.82 31.94
CA VAL A 487 20.58 7.22 31.91
C VAL A 487 20.66 5.68 31.85
N LEU A 488 21.49 5.12 30.97
CA LEU A 488 21.63 3.67 30.79
C LEU A 488 22.14 2.96 32.05
N LEU A 489 23.02 3.60 32.81
CA LEU A 489 23.62 3.05 34.02
C LEU A 489 22.99 3.57 35.32
N GLN A 490 21.80 4.19 35.26
CA GLN A 490 21.18 4.84 36.42
C GLN A 490 20.87 3.89 37.60
N ARG A 491 20.83 2.57 37.35
CA ARG A 491 20.62 1.53 38.38
C ARG A 491 21.92 1.05 39.05
N LEU A 492 23.09 1.52 38.63
CA LEU A 492 24.38 1.26 39.27
C LEU A 492 24.69 2.34 40.31
N ASP A 493 24.95 1.94 41.56
CA ASP A 493 25.28 2.86 42.67
C ASP A 493 26.56 3.68 42.39
N LYS A 494 27.58 3.07 41.78
CA LYS A 494 28.82 3.73 41.36
C LYS A 494 29.23 3.24 39.98
N VAL A 495 29.26 4.16 39.02
CA VAL A 495 29.78 3.91 37.67
C VAL A 495 31.28 4.23 37.63
N PRO A 496 32.18 3.25 37.41
CA PRO A 496 33.61 3.50 37.27
C PRO A 496 33.91 4.40 36.07
N ALA A 497 34.91 5.27 36.21
CA ALA A 497 35.35 6.16 35.13
C ALA A 497 35.75 5.37 33.87
N ALA A 498 36.40 4.21 34.04
CA ALA A 498 36.78 3.33 32.93
C ALA A 498 35.58 2.80 32.14
N LEU A 499 34.49 2.39 32.82
CA LEU A 499 33.26 1.93 32.15
C LEU A 499 32.56 3.09 31.41
N ARG A 500 32.58 4.29 31.99
CA ARG A 500 32.01 5.48 31.38
C ARG A 500 32.76 5.90 30.12
N GLU A 501 34.10 5.94 30.18
CA GLU A 501 34.95 6.24 29.02
C GLU A 501 34.85 5.15 27.95
N LEU A 502 34.71 3.88 28.34
CA LEU A 502 34.50 2.77 27.42
C LEU A 502 33.19 2.92 26.62
N LEU A 503 32.09 3.33 27.27
CA LEU A 503 30.82 3.54 26.58
C LEU A 503 30.81 4.81 25.72
N ILE A 504 31.44 5.90 26.18
CA ILE A 504 31.50 7.17 25.42
C ILE A 504 32.46 7.06 24.23
N GLY A 505 33.66 6.53 24.47
CA GLY A 505 34.71 6.41 23.46
C GLY A 505 34.51 5.24 22.51
N GLY A 506 33.95 4.12 23.00
CA GLY A 506 33.71 2.93 22.20
C GLY A 506 32.59 3.09 21.18
N ALA A 507 31.54 3.86 21.52
CA ALA A 507 30.32 3.91 20.70
C ALA A 507 30.26 5.03 19.66
N GLU A 508 31.24 5.92 19.60
CA GLU A 508 31.32 7.08 18.69
C GLU A 508 29.99 7.88 18.58
N GLY A 509 29.26 7.99 19.69
CA GLY A 509 27.98 8.72 19.74
C GLY A 509 26.78 7.96 19.17
N ASN A 510 26.88 6.66 18.89
CA ASN A 510 25.74 5.82 18.48
C ASN A 510 24.95 5.31 19.70
N PRO A 511 23.70 5.76 19.94
CA PRO A 511 22.89 5.34 21.09
C PRO A 511 22.67 3.83 21.17
N PHE A 512 22.36 3.19 20.04
CA PHE A 512 22.10 1.76 19.98
C PHE A 512 23.33 0.95 20.35
N TYR A 513 24.51 1.39 19.94
CA TYR A 513 25.75 0.71 20.31
C TYR A 513 26.03 0.80 21.81
N MET A 514 25.77 1.95 22.44
CA MET A 514 25.87 2.08 23.91
C MET A 514 24.92 1.12 24.63
N GLU A 515 23.68 1.00 24.17
CA GLU A 515 22.70 0.06 24.74
C GLU A 515 23.16 -1.41 24.62
N GLU A 516 23.62 -1.83 23.44
CA GLU A 516 24.06 -3.21 23.20
C GLU A 516 25.37 -3.55 23.92
N LEU A 517 26.27 -2.58 24.12
CA LEU A 517 27.45 -2.74 24.98
C LEU A 517 27.05 -3.05 26.43
N VAL A 518 26.09 -2.30 26.98
CA VAL A 518 25.61 -2.57 28.35
C VAL A 518 24.92 -3.94 28.40
N ARG A 519 24.13 -4.29 27.39
CA ARG A 519 23.45 -5.60 27.35
C ARG A 519 24.45 -6.77 27.22
N MET A 520 25.51 -6.62 26.44
CA MET A 520 26.61 -7.59 26.39
C MET A 520 27.29 -7.77 27.76
N LEU A 521 27.51 -6.68 28.50
CA LEU A 521 28.07 -6.76 29.85
C LEU A 521 27.12 -7.46 30.83
N VAL A 522 25.80 -7.33 30.64
CA VAL A 522 24.79 -8.10 31.37
C VAL A 522 24.85 -9.59 30.99
N ASP A 523 24.84 -9.91 29.70
CA ASP A 523 24.83 -11.29 29.19
C ASP A 523 26.06 -12.09 29.66
N ASN A 524 27.23 -11.44 29.74
CA ASN A 524 28.47 -12.06 30.21
C ASN A 524 28.61 -12.06 31.76
N GLY A 525 27.61 -11.52 32.46
CA GLY A 525 27.55 -11.44 33.92
C GLY A 525 28.55 -10.46 34.55
N ALA A 526 29.09 -9.52 33.77
CA ALA A 526 29.88 -8.39 34.29
C ALA A 526 28.99 -7.35 34.99
N ILE A 527 27.74 -7.22 34.55
CA ILE A 527 26.67 -6.50 35.22
C ILE A 527 25.59 -7.51 35.61
N VAL A 528 25.28 -7.61 36.90
CA VAL A 528 24.20 -8.48 37.40
C VAL A 528 22.98 -7.59 37.68
N THR A 529 21.89 -7.85 36.96
CA THR A 529 20.63 -7.11 37.12
C THR A 529 19.87 -7.61 38.36
N GLY A 530 19.22 -6.67 39.05
CA GLY A 530 18.39 -6.92 40.23
C GLY A 530 17.17 -5.99 40.23
N PRO A 531 16.12 -6.30 41.02
CA PRO A 531 14.83 -5.60 40.96
C PRO A 531 14.94 -4.10 41.24
N GLU A 532 15.81 -3.70 42.18
CA GLU A 532 16.04 -2.28 42.51
C GLU A 532 17.43 -1.75 42.10
N ARG A 533 18.48 -2.60 42.12
CA ARG A 533 19.87 -2.17 41.88
C ARG A 533 20.68 -3.18 41.08
N TRP A 534 21.60 -2.66 40.28
CA TRP A 534 22.55 -3.45 39.49
C TRP A 534 23.92 -3.49 40.17
N HIS A 535 24.58 -4.64 40.09
CA HIS A 535 25.91 -4.85 40.68
C HIS A 535 26.95 -5.11 39.59
N LEU A 536 28.11 -4.45 39.71
CA LEU A 536 29.23 -4.65 38.81
C LEU A 536 30.19 -5.71 39.37
N VAL A 537 30.53 -6.71 38.58
CA VAL A 537 31.52 -7.72 38.91
C VAL A 537 32.86 -7.33 38.27
N ALA A 538 33.73 -6.68 39.05
CA ALA A 538 34.98 -6.07 38.56
C ALA A 538 35.91 -7.06 37.83
N ASP A 539 36.07 -8.28 38.35
CA ASP A 539 36.94 -9.30 37.74
C ASP A 539 36.44 -9.74 36.36
N LYS A 540 35.12 -9.83 36.19
CA LYS A 540 34.49 -10.15 34.91
C LYS A 540 34.53 -8.97 33.93
N LEU A 541 34.47 -7.73 34.41
CA LEU A 541 34.65 -6.54 33.57
C LEU A 541 36.08 -6.45 33.02
N LEU A 542 37.09 -6.75 33.84
CA LEU A 542 38.50 -6.76 33.42
C LEU A 542 38.81 -7.89 32.43
N GLY A 543 38.15 -9.03 32.57
CA GLY A 543 38.25 -10.17 31.63
C GLY A 543 37.37 -10.03 30.38
N ALA A 544 36.41 -9.12 30.36
CA ALA A 544 35.54 -8.90 29.21
C ALA A 544 36.31 -8.19 28.10
N GLN A 545 36.66 -8.92 27.04
CA GLN A 545 37.14 -8.30 25.80
C GLN A 545 35.99 -7.53 25.18
N VAL A 546 36.01 -6.20 25.29
CA VAL A 546 35.00 -5.34 24.67
C VAL A 546 35.41 -5.07 23.22
N PRO A 547 34.65 -5.57 22.23
CA PRO A 547 34.96 -5.32 20.84
C PRO A 547 34.80 -3.84 20.47
N PRO A 548 35.66 -3.28 19.60
CA PRO A 548 35.64 -1.86 19.25
C PRO A 548 34.52 -1.48 18.26
N THR A 549 33.73 -2.45 17.81
CA THR A 549 32.64 -2.22 16.85
C THR A 549 31.33 -2.81 17.34
N LEU A 550 30.21 -2.20 16.93
CA LEU A 550 28.86 -2.73 17.16
C LEU A 550 28.72 -4.17 16.67
N THR A 551 29.25 -4.47 15.48
CA THR A 551 29.29 -5.82 14.91
C THR A 551 30.01 -6.79 15.83
N GLY A 552 31.17 -6.39 16.38
CA GLY A 552 31.91 -7.22 17.33
C GLY A 552 31.13 -7.48 18.62
N VAL A 553 30.42 -6.47 19.15
CA VAL A 553 29.56 -6.65 20.34
C VAL A 553 28.41 -7.61 20.08
N LEU A 554 27.71 -7.47 18.96
CA LEU A 554 26.64 -8.40 18.59
C LEU A 554 27.19 -9.82 18.38
N GLN A 555 28.37 -9.96 17.74
CA GLN A 555 29.05 -11.25 17.58
C GLN A 555 29.41 -11.89 18.92
N ALA A 556 29.95 -11.12 19.86
CA ALA A 556 30.30 -11.60 21.21
C ALA A 556 29.05 -12.09 21.98
N ARG A 557 27.92 -11.40 21.82
CA ARG A 557 26.63 -11.84 22.40
C ARG A 557 26.13 -13.14 21.79
N VAL A 558 26.34 -13.36 20.49
CA VAL A 558 25.98 -14.62 19.81
C VAL A 558 26.93 -15.76 20.20
N ASP A 559 28.22 -15.46 20.40
CA ASP A 559 29.22 -16.45 20.76
C ASP A 559 29.10 -16.94 22.21
N SER A 560 28.50 -16.16 23.11
CA SER A 560 28.21 -16.57 24.49
C SER A 560 26.96 -17.45 24.62
N LEU A 561 26.22 -17.69 23.53
CA LEU A 561 25.03 -18.54 23.54
C LEU A 561 25.37 -20.04 23.65
N PRO A 562 24.52 -20.84 24.31
CA PRO A 562 24.58 -22.30 24.22
C PRO A 562 24.55 -22.81 22.77
N PRO A 563 25.19 -23.95 22.46
CA PRO A 563 25.32 -24.45 21.08
C PRO A 563 24.00 -24.60 20.32
N ARG A 564 22.93 -25.06 20.99
CA ARG A 564 21.59 -25.20 20.40
C ARG A 564 20.96 -23.84 20.07
N GLU A 565 20.99 -22.89 21.00
CA GLU A 565 20.46 -21.54 20.79
C GLU A 565 21.19 -20.82 19.66
N LYS A 566 22.53 -20.96 19.61
CA LYS A 566 23.37 -20.42 18.55
C LYS A 566 23.00 -21.00 17.18
N LEU A 567 22.87 -22.33 17.08
CA LEU A 567 22.50 -22.99 15.82
C LEU A 567 21.10 -22.57 15.34
N THR A 568 20.11 -22.55 16.24
CA THR A 568 18.76 -22.07 15.94
C THR A 568 18.79 -20.65 15.37
N LEU A 569 19.54 -19.76 16.02
CA LEU A 569 19.65 -18.36 15.60
C LEU A 569 20.35 -18.23 14.23
N GLN A 570 21.35 -19.07 13.96
CA GLN A 570 22.03 -19.17 12.66
C GLN A 570 21.09 -19.67 11.56
N GLN A 571 20.30 -20.72 11.80
CA GLN A 571 19.31 -21.23 10.85
C GLN A 571 18.21 -20.19 10.58
N ALA A 572 17.69 -19.56 11.63
CA ALA A 572 16.71 -18.48 11.53
C ALA A 572 17.21 -17.32 10.67
N SER A 573 18.51 -16.97 10.78
CA SER A 573 19.10 -15.90 9.98
C SER A 573 19.06 -16.18 8.47
N VAL A 574 19.02 -17.45 8.05
CA VAL A 574 18.90 -17.82 6.63
C VAL A 574 17.49 -17.64 6.11
N ILE A 575 16.47 -17.78 6.96
CA ILE A 575 15.06 -17.57 6.59
C ILE A 575 14.81 -16.08 6.32
N GLY A 576 15.24 -15.22 7.24
CA GLY A 576 15.07 -13.77 7.10
C GLY A 576 15.18 -13.01 8.41
N VAL A 577 15.02 -11.69 8.33
CA VAL A 577 14.94 -10.79 9.51
C VAL A 577 13.67 -11.07 10.33
N ALA A 578 12.60 -11.45 9.64
CA ALA A 578 11.40 -12.07 10.22
C ALA A 578 11.27 -13.49 9.66
N PHE A 579 10.80 -14.43 10.47
CA PHE A 579 10.71 -15.84 10.13
C PHE A 579 9.61 -16.56 10.91
N TRP A 580 9.15 -17.69 10.37
CA TRP A 580 8.11 -18.54 10.98
C TRP A 580 8.73 -19.76 11.65
N ASP A 581 8.13 -20.22 12.74
CA ASP A 581 8.57 -21.40 13.46
C ASP A 581 8.49 -22.68 12.61
N GLN A 582 7.50 -22.85 11.74
CA GLN A 582 7.48 -23.99 10.80
C GLN A 582 8.49 -23.85 9.65
N ALA A 583 8.84 -22.64 9.22
CA ALA A 583 9.93 -22.45 8.25
C ALA A 583 11.26 -22.89 8.88
N LEU A 584 11.45 -22.57 10.16
CA LEU A 584 12.58 -23.02 10.95
C LEU A 584 12.54 -24.54 11.19
N ALA A 585 11.36 -25.10 11.48
CA ALA A 585 11.16 -26.54 11.61
C ALA A 585 11.44 -27.32 10.31
N ALA A 586 11.21 -26.69 9.15
CA ALA A 586 11.56 -27.26 7.85
C ALA A 586 13.07 -27.37 7.62
N ILE A 587 13.89 -26.60 8.35
CA ILE A 587 15.35 -26.78 8.41
C ILE A 587 15.70 -27.84 9.46
N ASP A 588 15.18 -27.65 10.69
CA ASP A 588 15.45 -28.49 11.85
C ASP A 588 14.22 -28.55 12.78
N PRO A 589 13.57 -29.73 12.94
CA PRO A 589 12.39 -29.87 13.78
C PRO A 589 12.57 -29.50 15.26
N GLU A 590 13.80 -29.57 15.81
CA GLU A 590 14.07 -29.23 17.21
C GLU A 590 14.36 -27.73 17.42
N ALA A 591 14.74 -27.00 16.36
CA ALA A 591 15.15 -25.61 16.46
C ALA A 591 14.10 -24.67 17.10
N PRO A 592 12.78 -24.82 16.88
CA PRO A 592 11.76 -23.99 17.53
C PRO A 592 11.76 -24.05 19.06
N LEU A 593 12.29 -25.10 19.68
CA LEU A 593 12.34 -25.26 21.14
C LEU A 593 13.23 -24.19 21.81
N ALA A 594 14.21 -23.64 21.09
CA ALA A 594 15.12 -22.61 21.61
C ALA A 594 14.58 -21.17 21.48
N LEU A 595 13.46 -20.96 20.78
CA LEU A 595 12.93 -19.61 20.49
C LEU A 595 12.59 -18.84 21.78
N HIS A 596 12.06 -19.51 22.80
CA HIS A 596 11.70 -18.86 24.07
C HIS A 596 12.92 -18.24 24.77
N SER A 597 14.02 -19.00 24.89
CA SER A 597 15.27 -18.52 25.49
C SER A 597 15.88 -17.36 24.69
N LEU A 598 15.85 -17.44 23.36
CA LEU A 598 16.36 -16.38 22.48
C LEU A 598 15.53 -15.08 22.56
N VAL A 599 14.23 -15.17 22.84
CA VAL A 599 13.36 -14.02 23.12
C VAL A 599 13.72 -13.39 24.47
N GLN A 600 13.88 -14.20 25.53
CA GLN A 600 14.27 -13.71 26.87
C GLN A 600 15.62 -12.98 26.86
N ARG A 601 16.60 -13.46 26.08
CA ARG A 601 17.90 -12.80 25.88
C ARG A 601 17.82 -11.52 25.03
N GLY A 602 16.62 -11.16 24.55
CA GLY A 602 16.39 -10.00 23.71
C GLY A 602 17.13 -10.06 22.38
N LEU A 603 17.30 -11.25 21.80
CA LEU A 603 17.85 -11.42 20.45
C LEU A 603 16.73 -11.52 19.41
N LEU A 604 15.62 -12.14 19.81
CA LEU A 604 14.40 -12.25 19.03
C LEU A 604 13.24 -11.52 19.71
N VAL A 605 12.23 -11.17 18.93
CA VAL A 605 10.96 -10.62 19.41
C VAL A 605 9.84 -11.44 18.77
N PRO A 606 8.92 -12.02 19.56
CA PRO A 606 7.75 -12.69 19.00
C PRO A 606 6.83 -11.66 18.35
N HIS A 607 6.30 -11.99 17.18
CA HIS A 607 5.16 -11.30 16.61
C HIS A 607 3.88 -11.97 17.13
N GLU A 608 3.02 -11.19 17.79
CA GLU A 608 1.74 -11.69 18.32
C GLU A 608 0.81 -12.24 17.22
N ASN A 609 1.05 -11.85 15.96
CA ASN A 609 0.29 -12.28 14.80
C ASN A 609 1.19 -12.73 13.66
N THR A 610 0.74 -13.73 12.93
CA THR A 610 1.57 -14.45 11.97
C THR A 610 1.10 -14.32 10.55
N THR A 611 2.01 -13.97 9.65
CA THR A 611 1.69 -13.85 8.21
C THR A 611 1.48 -15.18 7.50
N LEU A 612 1.32 -16.28 8.24
CA LEU A 612 0.92 -17.58 7.72
C LEU A 612 0.00 -18.25 8.76
N GLU A 613 -1.14 -18.77 8.30
CA GLU A 613 -2.18 -19.33 9.14
C GLU A 613 -1.63 -20.46 10.03
N GLY A 614 -1.91 -20.38 11.34
CA GLY A 614 -1.48 -21.37 12.34
C GLY A 614 0.02 -21.38 12.66
N GLN A 615 0.79 -20.42 12.16
CA GLN A 615 2.23 -20.30 12.43
C GLN A 615 2.52 -19.39 13.62
N ARG A 616 3.74 -19.43 14.18
CA ARG A 616 4.28 -18.39 15.08
C ARG A 616 5.44 -17.66 14.42
N GLU A 617 5.42 -16.33 14.44
CA GLU A 617 6.37 -15.47 13.74
C GLU A 617 7.28 -14.81 14.75
N PHE A 618 8.55 -14.73 14.38
CA PHE A 618 9.60 -14.15 15.20
C PHE A 618 10.42 -13.23 14.31
N ALA A 619 10.90 -12.15 14.90
CA ALA A 619 11.82 -11.23 14.21
C ALA A 619 13.08 -11.06 15.04
N PHE A 620 14.20 -10.85 14.36
CA PHE A 620 15.42 -10.38 15.01
C PHE A 620 15.15 -8.99 15.59
N LYS A 621 15.57 -8.77 16.84
CA LYS A 621 15.35 -7.49 17.55
C LYS A 621 15.89 -6.29 16.77
N ASN A 622 16.96 -6.48 16.02
CA ASN A 622 17.48 -5.52 15.07
C ASN A 622 18.04 -6.25 13.83
N GLN A 623 17.88 -5.66 12.66
CA GLN A 623 18.48 -6.07 11.39
C GLN A 623 20.00 -6.24 11.46
N VAL A 624 20.72 -5.39 12.20
CA VAL A 624 22.19 -5.51 12.30
C VAL A 624 22.58 -6.86 12.91
N LEU A 625 21.85 -7.32 13.93
CA LEU A 625 22.07 -8.63 14.55
C LEU A 625 21.89 -9.77 13.55
N HIS A 626 20.79 -9.73 12.78
CA HIS A 626 20.53 -10.69 11.70
C HIS A 626 21.72 -10.76 10.72
N GLN A 627 22.20 -9.60 10.27
CA GLN A 627 23.27 -9.51 9.28
C GLN A 627 24.60 -10.07 9.80
N VAL A 628 24.98 -9.73 11.05
CA VAL A 628 26.20 -10.28 11.69
C VAL A 628 26.18 -11.80 11.69
N ILE A 629 25.03 -12.39 12.05
CA ILE A 629 24.87 -13.84 12.14
C ILE A 629 24.92 -14.48 10.75
N TYR A 630 24.18 -13.93 9.79
CA TYR A 630 24.09 -14.47 8.44
C TYR A 630 25.43 -14.42 7.68
N ASP A 631 26.18 -13.32 7.82
CA ASP A 631 27.48 -13.13 7.18
C ASP A 631 28.57 -14.03 7.79
N GLY A 632 28.39 -14.46 9.05
CA GLY A 632 29.28 -15.41 9.73
C GLY A 632 29.11 -16.88 9.33
N LEU A 633 28.08 -17.22 8.53
CA LEU A 633 27.79 -18.61 8.16
C LEU A 633 28.68 -19.14 7.03
N LEU A 634 29.00 -20.44 7.09
CA LEU A 634 29.69 -21.13 6.00
C LEU A 634 28.79 -21.23 4.75
N ARG A 635 29.40 -21.07 3.57
CA ARG A 635 28.68 -21.14 2.27
C ARG A 635 27.95 -22.48 2.06
N ARG A 636 28.51 -23.58 2.57
CA ARG A 636 27.92 -24.93 2.46
C ARG A 636 26.59 -25.01 3.22
N ASP A 637 26.58 -24.56 4.47
CA ASP A 637 25.39 -24.63 5.35
C ASP A 637 24.30 -23.69 4.86
N ARG A 638 24.69 -22.46 4.44
CA ARG A 638 23.78 -21.50 3.81
C ARG A 638 23.04 -22.09 2.61
N ARG A 639 23.76 -22.76 1.70
CA ARG A 639 23.14 -23.39 0.51
C ARG A 639 22.11 -24.44 0.88
N GLY A 640 22.45 -25.32 1.83
CA GLY A 640 21.54 -26.37 2.32
C GLY A 640 20.27 -25.80 2.93
N TRP A 641 20.40 -24.83 3.85
CA TRP A 641 19.25 -24.22 4.50
C TRP A 641 18.40 -23.38 3.54
N HIS A 642 19.02 -22.65 2.59
CA HIS A 642 18.26 -21.96 1.54
C HIS A 642 17.44 -22.94 0.68
N ALA A 643 17.97 -24.12 0.35
CA ALA A 643 17.24 -25.13 -0.40
C ALA A 643 16.01 -25.65 0.36
N CYS A 644 16.15 -25.94 1.67
CA CYS A 644 15.03 -26.37 2.51
C CYS A 644 13.91 -25.31 2.54
N ILE A 645 14.28 -24.04 2.73
CA ILE A 645 13.31 -22.93 2.78
C ILE A 645 12.67 -22.68 1.41
N ALA A 646 13.43 -22.76 0.32
CA ALA A 646 12.89 -22.63 -1.04
C ALA A 646 11.82 -23.70 -1.31
N GLY A 647 12.08 -24.95 -0.91
CA GLY A 647 11.13 -26.05 -1.04
C GLY A 647 9.91 -25.92 -0.13
N TRP A 648 10.07 -25.32 1.06
CA TRP A 648 8.93 -25.00 1.93
C TRP A 648 8.06 -23.89 1.35
N LEU A 649 8.64 -22.75 0.95
CA LEU A 649 7.92 -21.64 0.31
C LEU A 649 7.25 -22.06 -1.01
N GLY A 650 7.92 -22.91 -1.79
CA GLY A 650 7.40 -23.39 -3.08
C GLY A 650 6.19 -24.32 -2.97
N ARG A 651 5.88 -24.85 -1.78
CA ARG A 651 4.72 -25.72 -1.51
C ARG A 651 3.51 -24.95 -0.98
N ILE A 652 3.64 -23.64 -0.76
CA ILE A 652 2.52 -22.79 -0.34
C ILE A 652 1.60 -22.61 -1.57
N GLU A 653 0.40 -23.20 -1.52
CA GLU A 653 -0.59 -23.16 -2.62
C GLU A 653 -1.77 -22.21 -2.36
N ASP A 654 -1.83 -21.60 -1.17
CA ASP A 654 -2.92 -20.72 -0.74
C ASP A 654 -2.87 -19.32 -1.40
N SER A 655 -3.76 -18.42 -0.97
CA SER A 655 -3.83 -17.04 -1.47
C SER A 655 -2.52 -16.24 -1.34
N ARG A 656 -1.62 -16.64 -0.43
CA ARG A 656 -0.32 -16.00 -0.17
C ARG A 656 0.80 -16.57 -1.04
N ALA A 657 0.52 -17.61 -1.83
CA ALA A 657 1.45 -18.17 -2.81
C ALA A 657 2.02 -17.11 -3.77
N ARG A 658 1.25 -16.07 -4.13
CA ARG A 658 1.74 -14.98 -4.99
C ARG A 658 2.82 -14.15 -4.29
N GLU A 659 2.68 -13.87 -3.00
CA GLU A 659 3.65 -13.11 -2.21
C GLU A 659 4.92 -13.93 -1.93
N ALA A 660 4.77 -15.25 -1.75
CA ALA A 660 5.89 -16.15 -1.49
C ALA A 660 6.80 -16.40 -2.72
N ARG A 661 6.32 -16.21 -3.96
CA ARG A 661 7.07 -16.55 -5.19
C ARG A 661 8.39 -15.81 -5.34
N GLY A 662 8.40 -14.49 -5.09
CA GLY A 662 9.62 -13.68 -5.17
C GLY A 662 10.66 -14.10 -4.13
N LEU A 663 10.21 -14.42 -2.91
CA LEU A 663 11.08 -14.91 -1.85
C LEU A 663 11.61 -16.32 -2.16
N ALA A 664 10.74 -17.22 -2.62
CA ALA A 664 11.14 -18.57 -3.04
C ALA A 664 12.21 -18.51 -4.14
N ALA A 665 12.06 -17.64 -5.14
CA ALA A 665 13.03 -17.44 -6.21
C ALA A 665 14.43 -17.07 -5.68
N GLN A 666 14.50 -16.11 -4.75
CA GLN A 666 15.76 -15.70 -4.12
C GLN A 666 16.41 -16.83 -3.32
N HIS A 667 15.61 -17.64 -2.62
CA HIS A 667 16.12 -18.79 -1.89
C HIS A 667 16.64 -19.89 -2.83
N TYR A 668 15.96 -20.16 -3.96
CA TYR A 668 16.47 -21.08 -4.98
C TYR A 668 17.79 -20.58 -5.62
N GLU A 669 17.90 -19.28 -5.92
CA GLU A 669 19.14 -18.69 -6.46
C GLU A 669 20.29 -18.85 -5.47
N ARG A 670 20.06 -18.53 -4.19
CA ARG A 670 21.07 -18.66 -3.12
C ARG A 670 21.42 -20.12 -2.80
N ALA A 671 20.49 -21.05 -2.99
CA ALA A 671 20.73 -22.49 -2.89
C ALA A 671 21.63 -22.99 -4.05
N GLY A 672 21.66 -22.27 -5.17
CA GLY A 672 22.38 -22.66 -6.39
C GLY A 672 21.57 -23.56 -7.32
N ASP A 673 20.23 -23.42 -7.32
CA ASP A 673 19.31 -24.07 -8.25
C ASP A 673 18.81 -23.04 -9.28
N PRO A 674 19.54 -22.81 -10.38
CA PRO A 674 19.18 -21.78 -11.36
C PRO A 674 17.87 -22.09 -12.09
N VAL A 675 17.51 -23.37 -12.23
CA VAL A 675 16.31 -23.81 -12.95
C VAL A 675 15.06 -23.42 -12.16
N GLN A 676 14.99 -23.77 -10.87
CA GLN A 676 13.85 -23.36 -10.04
C GLN A 676 13.84 -21.85 -9.81
N ALA A 677 15.01 -21.22 -9.61
CA ALA A 677 15.10 -19.78 -9.45
C ALA A 677 14.51 -19.04 -10.67
N CYS A 678 14.91 -19.40 -11.88
CA CYS A 678 14.40 -18.81 -13.13
C CYS A 678 12.87 -18.94 -13.25
N ARG A 679 12.34 -20.15 -12.96
CA ARG A 679 10.89 -20.42 -12.99
C ARG A 679 10.11 -19.56 -11.99
N PHE A 680 10.57 -19.47 -10.74
CA PHE A 680 9.90 -18.68 -9.72
C PHE A 680 10.04 -17.17 -9.96
N TYR A 681 11.19 -16.70 -10.46
CA TYR A 681 11.35 -15.30 -10.87
C TYR A 681 10.42 -14.92 -12.01
N THR A 682 10.25 -15.78 -13.01
CA THR A 682 9.32 -15.53 -14.12
C THR A 682 7.88 -15.40 -13.64
N ARG A 683 7.43 -16.28 -12.73
CA ARG A 683 6.09 -16.20 -12.12
C ARG A 683 5.93 -14.94 -11.26
N ALA A 684 6.95 -14.59 -10.48
CA ALA A 684 6.94 -13.37 -9.68
C ALA A 684 6.89 -12.10 -10.55
N ALA A 685 7.58 -12.11 -11.70
CA ALA A 685 7.52 -11.02 -12.68
C ALA A 685 6.11 -10.85 -13.26
N GLU A 686 5.44 -11.95 -13.62
CA GLU A 686 4.05 -11.92 -14.11
C GLU A 686 3.08 -11.37 -13.06
N ASP A 687 3.21 -11.79 -11.79
CA ASP A 687 2.39 -11.27 -10.69
C ASP A 687 2.65 -9.79 -10.41
N ALA A 688 3.90 -9.35 -10.56
CA ALA A 688 4.27 -7.94 -10.43
C ALA A 688 3.71 -7.12 -11.61
N ALA A 689 3.79 -7.65 -12.84
CA ALA A 689 3.23 -7.03 -14.04
C ALA A 689 1.71 -6.89 -13.98
N ALA A 690 1.00 -7.90 -13.47
CA ALA A 690 -0.46 -7.87 -13.28
C ALA A 690 -0.91 -6.76 -12.31
N ARG A 691 -0.02 -6.29 -11.43
CA ARG A 691 -0.26 -5.17 -10.52
C ARG A 691 0.35 -3.85 -11.01
N TYR A 692 1.05 -3.85 -12.14
CA TYR A 692 1.81 -2.71 -12.66
C TYR A 692 2.96 -2.25 -11.73
N ALA A 693 3.56 -3.19 -11.00
CA ALA A 693 4.76 -2.94 -10.20
C ALA A 693 6.02 -3.13 -11.05
N ASN A 694 6.26 -2.16 -11.93
CA ASN A 694 7.23 -2.26 -13.01
C ASN A 694 8.68 -2.46 -12.53
N SER A 695 9.12 -1.78 -11.47
CA SER A 695 10.49 -1.93 -10.94
C SER A 695 10.78 -3.35 -10.42
N ALA A 696 9.85 -3.89 -9.61
CA ALA A 696 9.95 -5.27 -9.12
C ALA A 696 9.89 -6.27 -10.28
N MET A 697 8.96 -6.06 -11.23
CA MET A 697 8.84 -6.86 -12.44
C MET A 697 10.15 -6.89 -13.24
N LEU A 698 10.76 -5.73 -13.52
CA LEU A 698 12.02 -5.64 -14.26
C LEU A 698 13.14 -6.38 -13.54
N THR A 699 13.27 -6.17 -12.22
CA THR A 699 14.26 -6.87 -11.40
C THR A 699 14.10 -8.39 -11.50
N PHE A 700 12.86 -8.89 -11.44
CA PHE A 700 12.57 -10.31 -11.56
C PHE A 700 12.83 -10.84 -12.97
N VAL A 701 12.47 -10.11 -14.03
CA VAL A 701 12.74 -10.52 -15.41
C VAL A 701 14.23 -10.58 -15.70
N GLU A 702 14.99 -9.56 -15.28
CA GLU A 702 16.44 -9.53 -15.46
C GLU A 702 17.12 -10.74 -14.79
N ARG A 703 16.71 -11.07 -13.56
CA ARG A 703 17.20 -12.25 -12.85
C ARG A 703 16.76 -13.55 -13.53
N ALA A 704 15.52 -13.64 -13.99
CA ALA A 704 15.03 -14.80 -14.72
C ALA A 704 15.85 -15.03 -16.01
N LEU A 705 16.04 -14.00 -16.83
CA LEU A 705 16.79 -14.09 -18.09
C LEU A 705 18.28 -14.38 -17.87
N ALA A 706 18.88 -13.85 -16.80
CA ALA A 706 20.27 -14.15 -16.45
C ALA A 706 20.50 -15.61 -16.01
N LEU A 707 19.47 -16.25 -15.44
CA LEU A 707 19.51 -17.64 -14.96
C LEU A 707 18.88 -18.63 -15.95
N ALA A 708 18.30 -18.14 -17.05
CA ALA A 708 17.57 -18.96 -17.99
C ALA A 708 18.48 -19.92 -18.75
N ASP A 709 18.09 -21.20 -18.79
CA ASP A 709 18.68 -22.16 -19.72
C ASP A 709 18.34 -21.74 -21.16
N PRO A 710 19.32 -21.61 -22.08
CA PRO A 710 19.04 -21.34 -23.48
C PRO A 710 18.01 -22.28 -24.12
N ALA A 711 17.93 -23.53 -23.66
CA ALA A 711 16.98 -24.53 -24.14
C ALA A 711 15.56 -24.40 -23.54
N ASP A 712 15.38 -23.65 -22.44
CA ASP A 712 14.06 -23.40 -21.84
C ASP A 712 13.37 -22.22 -22.55
N HIS A 713 12.93 -22.48 -23.79
CA HIS A 713 12.26 -21.48 -24.62
C HIS A 713 10.96 -20.95 -23.98
N GLU A 714 10.25 -21.78 -23.22
CA GLU A 714 8.98 -21.42 -22.58
C GLU A 714 9.16 -20.35 -21.50
N THR A 715 10.10 -20.57 -20.57
CA THR A 715 10.37 -19.61 -19.50
C THR A 715 10.94 -18.31 -20.06
N ARG A 716 11.81 -18.39 -21.08
CA ARG A 716 12.35 -17.22 -21.79
C ARG A 716 11.27 -16.41 -22.50
N TRP A 717 10.35 -17.07 -23.20
CA TRP A 717 9.21 -16.42 -23.86
C TRP A 717 8.39 -15.60 -22.85
N ARG A 718 8.02 -16.22 -21.72
CA ARG A 718 7.24 -15.55 -20.67
C ARG A 718 7.97 -14.35 -20.08
N ALA A 719 9.26 -14.47 -19.80
CA ALA A 719 10.07 -13.38 -19.26
C ALA A 719 10.19 -12.19 -20.24
N HIS A 720 10.51 -12.44 -21.51
CA HIS A 720 10.57 -11.40 -22.54
C HIS A 720 9.20 -10.75 -22.79
N LEU A 721 8.11 -11.52 -22.79
CA LEU A 721 6.76 -11.01 -23.00
C LEU A 721 6.33 -10.01 -21.92
N VAL A 722 6.70 -10.30 -20.67
CA VAL A 722 6.40 -9.41 -19.54
C VAL A 722 7.19 -8.11 -19.64
N ARG A 723 8.48 -8.16 -20.01
CA ARG A 723 9.32 -6.95 -20.14
C ARG A 723 8.95 -6.12 -21.37
N GLU A 724 8.69 -6.73 -22.52
CA GLU A 724 8.26 -6.03 -23.74
C GLU A 724 7.00 -5.20 -23.49
N ARG A 725 6.00 -5.77 -22.83
CA ARG A 725 4.74 -5.07 -22.48
C ARG A 725 4.98 -3.80 -21.68
N HIS A 726 5.96 -3.82 -20.79
CA HIS A 726 6.31 -2.68 -19.99
C HIS A 726 7.07 -1.62 -20.80
N LEU A 727 8.03 -2.06 -21.61
CA LEU A 727 8.87 -1.18 -22.41
C LEU A 727 8.10 -0.43 -23.51
N LEU A 728 6.91 -0.91 -23.91
CA LEU A 728 6.03 -0.21 -24.86
C LEU A 728 5.67 1.20 -24.40
N ASP A 729 5.56 1.40 -23.08
CA ASP A 729 5.17 2.67 -22.45
C ASP A 729 6.40 3.52 -22.02
N THR A 730 7.63 3.08 -22.32
CA THR A 730 8.86 3.78 -21.93
C THR A 730 9.58 4.41 -23.13
N THR A 731 10.61 5.22 -22.87
CA THR A 731 11.45 5.80 -23.91
C THR A 731 12.52 4.83 -24.45
N GLU A 732 12.60 3.62 -23.90
CA GLU A 732 13.66 2.63 -24.18
C GLU A 732 13.36 1.77 -25.43
N ARG A 733 13.14 2.42 -26.58
CA ARG A 733 12.78 1.74 -27.84
C ARG A 733 13.74 0.62 -28.26
N ALA A 734 15.05 0.79 -28.05
CA ALA A 734 16.03 -0.22 -28.43
C ALA A 734 15.88 -1.52 -27.63
N ALA A 735 15.62 -1.43 -26.32
CA ALA A 735 15.39 -2.59 -25.47
C ALA A 735 14.05 -3.26 -25.81
N HIS A 736 13.01 -2.46 -26.07
CA HIS A 736 11.71 -2.93 -26.54
C HIS A 736 11.84 -3.74 -27.84
N ASP A 737 12.52 -3.19 -28.85
CA ASP A 737 12.67 -3.83 -30.16
C ASP A 737 13.51 -5.12 -30.06
N ALA A 738 14.51 -5.15 -29.18
CA ALA A 738 15.29 -6.35 -28.90
C ALA A 738 14.43 -7.47 -28.29
N ASP A 739 13.55 -7.16 -27.34
CA ASP A 739 12.61 -8.14 -26.79
C ASP A 739 11.60 -8.62 -27.81
N LEU A 740 11.05 -7.72 -28.62
CA LEU A 740 10.11 -8.08 -29.67
C LEU A 740 10.76 -9.01 -30.71
N GLN A 741 12.05 -8.82 -31.01
CA GLN A 741 12.81 -9.73 -31.85
C GLN A 741 13.10 -11.07 -31.16
N ALA A 742 13.49 -11.06 -29.88
CA ALA A 742 13.70 -12.29 -29.11
C ALA A 742 12.42 -13.15 -29.02
N LEU A 743 11.25 -12.50 -28.86
CA LEU A 743 9.96 -13.17 -28.92
C LEU A 743 9.71 -13.77 -30.31
N ALA A 744 9.99 -13.05 -31.40
CA ALA A 744 9.87 -13.59 -32.76
C ALA A 744 10.70 -14.86 -32.94
N ASP A 745 11.97 -14.84 -32.52
CA ASP A 745 12.88 -15.97 -32.63
C ASP A 745 12.41 -17.16 -31.77
N LEU A 746 11.94 -16.90 -30.55
CA LEU A 746 11.40 -17.93 -29.65
C LEU A 746 10.10 -18.56 -30.18
N ALA A 747 9.22 -17.76 -30.81
CA ALA A 747 8.00 -18.29 -31.44
C ALA A 747 8.33 -19.26 -32.57
N GLU A 748 9.37 -18.97 -33.36
CA GLU A 748 9.87 -19.91 -34.38
C GLU A 748 10.49 -21.16 -33.78
N GLN A 749 11.30 -21.02 -32.73
CA GLN A 749 11.93 -22.16 -32.04
C GLN A 749 10.92 -23.08 -31.34
N LEU A 750 9.81 -22.54 -30.87
CA LEU A 750 8.71 -23.27 -30.24
C LEU A 750 7.73 -23.87 -31.27
N ASP A 751 7.85 -23.48 -32.54
CA ASP A 751 6.92 -23.79 -33.64
C ASP A 751 5.45 -23.51 -33.27
N ASP A 752 5.20 -22.33 -32.68
CA ASP A 752 3.90 -21.96 -32.13
C ASP A 752 3.27 -20.82 -32.94
N GLU A 753 2.24 -21.16 -33.73
CA GLU A 753 1.52 -20.20 -34.57
C GLU A 753 0.81 -19.10 -33.77
N GLU A 754 0.28 -19.40 -32.59
CA GLU A 754 -0.40 -18.41 -31.74
C GLU A 754 0.59 -17.35 -31.26
N ARG A 755 1.81 -17.78 -30.89
CA ARG A 755 2.90 -16.89 -30.49
C ARG A 755 3.40 -16.02 -31.64
N ARG A 756 3.52 -16.57 -32.85
CA ARG A 756 3.85 -15.78 -34.07
C ARG A 756 2.81 -14.68 -34.34
N ILE A 757 1.53 -14.97 -34.09
CA ILE A 757 0.43 -13.99 -34.19
C ILE A 757 0.56 -12.91 -33.11
N VAL A 758 0.83 -13.28 -31.86
CA VAL A 758 1.04 -12.33 -30.75
C VAL A 758 2.18 -11.36 -31.07
N VAL A 759 3.31 -11.84 -31.60
CA VAL A 759 4.43 -10.98 -32.04
C VAL A 759 4.00 -10.01 -33.13
N SER A 760 3.25 -10.49 -34.12
CA SER A 760 2.76 -9.64 -35.22
C SER A 760 1.81 -8.54 -34.73
N LEU A 761 0.90 -8.87 -33.80
CA LEU A 761 0.00 -7.90 -33.16
C LEU A 761 0.79 -6.81 -32.41
N ARG A 762 1.79 -7.21 -31.62
CA ARG A 762 2.65 -6.31 -30.84
C ARG A 762 3.48 -5.38 -31.72
N ARG A 763 4.07 -5.93 -32.78
CA ARG A 763 4.80 -5.16 -33.79
C ARG A 763 3.92 -4.12 -34.46
N ALA A 764 2.70 -4.50 -34.87
CA ALA A 764 1.75 -3.56 -35.46
C ALA A 764 1.38 -2.42 -34.48
N ALA A 765 1.13 -2.74 -33.21
CA ALA A 765 0.82 -1.74 -32.18
C ALA A 765 1.98 -0.75 -31.94
N THR A 766 3.22 -1.25 -31.90
CA THR A 766 4.43 -0.45 -31.70
C THR A 766 4.65 0.54 -32.84
N LEU A 767 4.59 0.04 -34.09
CA LEU A 767 4.79 0.86 -35.28
C LEU A 767 3.70 1.94 -35.40
N ARG A 768 2.46 1.59 -35.08
CA ARG A 768 1.34 2.54 -35.03
C ARG A 768 1.57 3.64 -33.98
N GLY A 769 2.04 3.28 -32.78
CA GLY A 769 2.38 4.24 -31.74
C GLY A 769 3.53 5.19 -32.12
N ALA A 770 4.45 4.72 -32.98
CA ALA A 770 5.52 5.54 -33.56
C ALA A 770 5.08 6.39 -34.75
N GLY A 771 3.84 6.24 -35.25
CA GLY A 771 3.32 6.91 -36.44
C GLY A 771 3.69 6.24 -37.77
N ASP A 772 4.37 5.09 -37.75
CA ASP A 772 4.65 4.29 -38.95
C ASP A 772 3.45 3.40 -39.29
N TYR A 773 2.42 4.02 -39.87
CA TYR A 773 1.19 3.32 -40.25
C TYR A 773 1.41 2.30 -41.39
N ALA A 774 2.42 2.50 -42.24
CA ALA A 774 2.74 1.58 -43.34
C ALA A 774 3.36 0.28 -42.80
N GLY A 775 4.33 0.40 -41.89
CA GLY A 775 4.89 -0.75 -41.17
C GLY A 775 3.84 -1.46 -40.31
N ALA A 776 2.98 -0.69 -39.63
CA ALA A 776 1.88 -1.24 -38.84
C ALA A 776 0.88 -2.04 -39.69
N GLU A 777 0.52 -1.53 -40.88
CA GLU A 777 -0.32 -2.24 -41.84
C GLU A 777 0.33 -3.58 -42.26
N ALA A 778 1.61 -3.56 -42.63
CA ALA A 778 2.32 -4.77 -43.05
C ALA A 778 2.35 -5.84 -41.96
N ALA A 779 2.67 -5.45 -40.72
CA ALA A 779 2.69 -6.34 -39.56
C ALA A 779 1.28 -6.89 -39.24
N GLY A 780 0.24 -6.05 -39.29
CA GLY A 780 -1.15 -6.45 -39.07
C GLY A 780 -1.65 -7.46 -40.12
N ARG A 781 -1.36 -7.23 -41.40
CA ARG A 781 -1.71 -8.17 -42.48
C ARG A 781 -0.97 -9.49 -42.39
N HIS A 782 0.31 -9.45 -42.01
CA HIS A 782 1.10 -10.66 -41.75
C HIS A 782 0.48 -11.50 -40.63
N GLY A 783 0.15 -10.86 -39.49
CA GLY A 783 -0.55 -11.54 -38.39
C GLY A 783 -1.89 -12.14 -38.80
N LEU A 784 -2.68 -11.41 -39.61
CA LEU A 784 -3.99 -11.90 -40.08
C LEU A 784 -3.85 -13.08 -41.04
N ALA A 785 -2.79 -13.12 -41.86
CA ALA A 785 -2.49 -14.25 -42.73
C ALA A 785 -2.15 -15.51 -41.92
N LEU A 786 -1.36 -15.36 -40.85
CA LEU A 786 -1.06 -16.44 -39.90
C LEU A 786 -2.31 -16.89 -39.14
N ALA A 787 -3.25 -15.97 -38.86
CA ALA A 787 -4.49 -16.29 -38.17
C ALA A 787 -5.58 -16.94 -39.05
N ARG A 788 -5.36 -17.10 -40.37
CA ARG A 788 -6.34 -17.73 -41.30
C ARG A 788 -6.76 -19.16 -40.92
N PRO A 789 -5.90 -20.06 -40.41
CA PRO A 789 -6.33 -21.37 -39.92
C PRO A 789 -7.12 -21.27 -38.60
N LEU A 790 -7.01 -20.14 -37.91
CA LEU A 790 -7.52 -19.87 -36.56
C LEU A 790 -8.70 -18.89 -36.60
N GLU A 791 -9.62 -19.04 -37.56
CA GLU A 791 -10.79 -18.17 -37.79
C GLU A 791 -11.70 -17.97 -36.56
N ARG A 792 -11.43 -18.69 -35.46
CA ARG A 792 -12.06 -18.55 -34.15
C ARG A 792 -11.07 -18.12 -33.05
N SER A 793 -10.03 -17.36 -33.33
CA SER A 793 -9.11 -16.83 -32.29
C SER A 793 -9.48 -15.40 -31.89
N ALA A 794 -9.36 -15.07 -30.60
CA ALA A 794 -9.47 -13.69 -30.11
C ALA A 794 -8.39 -12.78 -30.72
N LEU A 795 -7.25 -13.36 -31.09
CA LEU A 795 -6.14 -12.63 -31.70
C LEU A 795 -6.48 -12.11 -33.10
N ALA A 796 -7.31 -12.85 -33.87
CA ALA A 796 -7.77 -12.40 -35.18
C ALA A 796 -8.65 -11.13 -35.06
N VAL A 797 -9.54 -11.11 -34.07
CA VAL A 797 -10.38 -9.93 -33.75
C VAL A 797 -9.52 -8.73 -33.37
N ALA A 798 -8.52 -8.93 -32.50
CA ALA A 798 -7.58 -7.90 -32.10
C ALA A 798 -6.73 -7.36 -33.28
N LEU A 799 -6.28 -8.24 -34.18
CA LEU A 799 -5.56 -7.87 -35.39
C LEU A 799 -6.43 -7.04 -36.33
N CYS A 800 -7.69 -7.42 -36.55
CA CYS A 800 -8.62 -6.63 -37.36
C CYS A 800 -8.82 -5.22 -36.78
N GLY A 801 -9.04 -5.12 -35.46
CA GLY A 801 -9.17 -3.81 -34.79
C GLY A 801 -7.91 -2.96 -34.96
N GLY A 802 -6.74 -3.52 -34.66
CA GLY A 802 -5.48 -2.80 -34.76
C GLY A 802 -5.10 -2.41 -36.20
N LEU A 803 -5.42 -3.25 -37.18
CA LEU A 803 -5.21 -2.97 -38.60
C LEU A 803 -6.19 -1.89 -39.09
N ALA A 804 -7.46 -1.93 -38.68
CA ALA A 804 -8.42 -0.87 -38.99
C ALA A 804 -7.93 0.49 -38.48
N ASP A 805 -7.47 0.57 -37.22
CA ASP A 805 -6.91 1.80 -36.65
C ASP A 805 -5.68 2.30 -37.44
N SER A 806 -4.80 1.38 -37.88
CA SER A 806 -3.62 1.73 -38.68
C SER A 806 -3.99 2.27 -40.06
N LEU A 807 -5.01 1.68 -40.69
CA LEU A 807 -5.54 2.12 -41.99
C LEU A 807 -6.24 3.48 -41.88
N VAL A 808 -6.96 3.76 -40.78
CA VAL A 808 -7.52 5.09 -40.48
C VAL A 808 -6.39 6.12 -40.35
N GLY A 809 -5.35 5.82 -39.58
CA GLY A 809 -4.18 6.71 -39.45
C GLY A 809 -3.47 6.98 -40.78
N ALA A 810 -3.51 6.04 -41.72
CA ALA A 810 -2.99 6.20 -43.07
C ALA A 810 -3.97 6.85 -44.08
N GLY A 811 -5.18 7.25 -43.65
CA GLY A 811 -6.22 7.82 -44.51
C GLY A 811 -6.91 6.83 -45.46
N LYS A 812 -6.72 5.52 -45.26
CA LYS A 812 -7.27 4.45 -46.12
C LYS A 812 -8.63 3.94 -45.61
N TYR A 813 -9.62 4.83 -45.57
CA TYR A 813 -10.91 4.58 -44.88
C TYR A 813 -11.73 3.40 -45.41
N GLU A 814 -11.80 3.18 -46.72
CA GLU A 814 -12.56 2.04 -47.28
C GLU A 814 -11.94 0.69 -46.89
N ALA A 815 -10.61 0.56 -46.99
CA ALA A 815 -9.92 -0.64 -46.54
C ALA A 815 -10.08 -0.85 -45.03
N ALA A 816 -10.07 0.25 -44.24
CA ALA A 816 -10.31 0.19 -42.80
C ALA A 816 -11.72 -0.34 -42.49
N ARG A 817 -12.73 0.14 -43.22
CA ARG A 817 -14.13 -0.28 -43.08
C ARG A 817 -14.31 -1.76 -43.37
N GLU A 818 -13.72 -2.26 -44.46
CA GLU A 818 -13.77 -3.69 -44.81
C GLU A 818 -13.15 -4.56 -43.71
N ILE A 819 -11.96 -4.21 -43.22
CA ILE A 819 -11.29 -4.94 -42.14
C ILE A 819 -12.07 -4.88 -40.82
N ALA A 820 -12.59 -3.72 -40.46
CA ALA A 820 -13.39 -3.56 -39.24
C ALA A 820 -14.70 -4.37 -39.30
N ALA A 821 -15.37 -4.40 -40.47
CA ALA A 821 -16.57 -5.21 -40.67
C ALA A 821 -16.28 -6.72 -40.60
N GLN A 822 -15.18 -7.18 -41.21
CA GLN A 822 -14.72 -8.56 -41.10
C GLN A 822 -14.41 -8.92 -39.64
N GLY A 823 -13.67 -8.07 -38.92
CA GLY A 823 -13.39 -8.25 -37.50
C GLY A 823 -14.67 -8.33 -36.66
N LEU A 824 -15.67 -7.49 -36.96
CA LEU A 824 -16.94 -7.48 -36.22
C LEU A 824 -17.71 -8.80 -36.37
N GLN A 825 -17.75 -9.36 -37.58
CA GLN A 825 -18.36 -10.67 -37.81
C GLN A 825 -17.64 -11.77 -37.02
N LEU A 826 -16.31 -11.74 -36.97
CA LEU A 826 -15.51 -12.67 -36.17
C LEU A 826 -15.81 -12.54 -34.68
N ALA A 827 -15.88 -11.30 -34.18
CA ALA A 827 -16.18 -11.03 -32.77
C ALA A 827 -17.58 -11.57 -32.39
N GLN A 828 -18.59 -11.30 -33.21
CA GLN A 828 -19.97 -11.79 -33.03
C GLN A 828 -20.06 -13.32 -33.05
N ALA A 829 -19.38 -13.97 -34.01
CA ALA A 829 -19.36 -15.43 -34.11
C ALA A 829 -18.75 -16.10 -32.87
N ARG A 830 -17.90 -15.38 -32.13
CA ARG A 830 -17.23 -15.85 -30.90
C ARG A 830 -17.96 -15.45 -29.62
N GLY A 831 -18.93 -14.54 -29.70
CA GLY A 831 -19.49 -13.88 -28.52
C GLY A 831 -18.48 -12.97 -27.80
N ASP A 832 -17.47 -12.45 -28.51
CA ASP A 832 -16.47 -11.53 -27.97
C ASP A 832 -17.02 -10.09 -27.94
N ARG A 833 -17.81 -9.79 -26.90
CA ARG A 833 -18.45 -8.47 -26.75
C ARG A 833 -17.44 -7.33 -26.62
N ALA A 834 -16.25 -7.57 -26.04
CA ALA A 834 -15.21 -6.56 -25.95
C ALA A 834 -14.66 -6.22 -27.35
N GLY A 835 -14.35 -7.26 -28.15
CA GLY A 835 -13.96 -7.10 -29.55
C GLY A 835 -15.03 -6.40 -30.39
N GLU A 836 -16.30 -6.78 -30.23
CA GLU A 836 -17.43 -6.12 -30.91
C GLU A 836 -17.48 -4.62 -30.59
N SER A 837 -17.35 -4.24 -29.31
CA SER A 837 -17.34 -2.82 -28.92
C SER A 837 -16.23 -2.03 -29.61
N VAL A 838 -15.01 -2.59 -29.63
CA VAL A 838 -13.83 -1.94 -30.24
C VAL A 838 -14.05 -1.73 -31.74
N LEU A 839 -14.50 -2.78 -32.44
CA LEU A 839 -14.69 -2.75 -33.89
C LEU A 839 -15.87 -1.87 -34.32
N VAL A 840 -16.98 -1.88 -33.56
CA VAL A 840 -18.10 -0.96 -33.79
C VAL A 840 -17.67 0.49 -33.57
N ASN A 841 -16.84 0.77 -32.55
CA ASN A 841 -16.29 2.11 -32.40
C ASN A 841 -15.36 2.50 -33.56
N ALA A 842 -14.51 1.59 -34.04
CA ALA A 842 -13.65 1.86 -35.20
C ALA A 842 -14.48 2.23 -36.43
N LEU A 843 -15.58 1.50 -36.70
CA LEU A 843 -16.55 1.85 -37.74
C LEU A 843 -17.16 3.24 -37.53
N GLY A 844 -17.45 3.62 -36.29
CA GLY A 844 -17.92 4.97 -35.95
C GLY A 844 -16.89 6.06 -36.24
N LEU A 845 -15.61 5.83 -35.91
CA LEU A 845 -14.51 6.75 -36.22
C LEU A 845 -14.33 6.89 -37.74
N ILE A 846 -14.33 5.76 -38.48
CA ILE A 846 -14.24 5.75 -39.94
C ILE A 846 -15.39 6.56 -40.57
N ALA A 847 -16.62 6.32 -40.12
CA ALA A 847 -17.79 7.06 -40.58
C ALA A 847 -17.70 8.57 -40.26
N MET A 848 -17.13 8.92 -39.11
CA MET A 848 -16.92 10.32 -38.71
C MET A 848 -15.92 11.02 -39.64
N GLU A 849 -14.78 10.38 -39.94
CA GLU A 849 -13.76 10.91 -40.86
C GLU A 849 -14.28 11.04 -42.31
N GLN A 850 -15.23 10.19 -42.73
CA GLN A 850 -15.85 10.27 -44.05
C GLN A 850 -17.07 11.22 -44.12
N GLY A 851 -17.38 11.93 -43.03
CA GLY A 851 -18.51 12.87 -42.93
C GLY A 851 -19.88 12.20 -42.83
N GLU A 852 -19.96 10.89 -42.59
CA GLU A 852 -21.19 10.12 -42.40
C GLU A 852 -21.71 10.24 -40.95
N LEU A 853 -22.00 11.48 -40.53
CA LEU A 853 -22.21 11.83 -39.11
C LEU A 853 -23.32 11.05 -38.41
N THR A 854 -24.44 10.74 -39.08
CA THR A 854 -25.53 9.95 -38.48
C THR A 854 -25.16 8.47 -38.32
N VAL A 855 -24.34 7.94 -39.22
CA VAL A 855 -23.83 6.56 -39.15
C VAL A 855 -22.81 6.46 -38.03
N ALA A 856 -21.91 7.45 -37.93
CA ALA A 856 -20.96 7.56 -36.83
C ALA A 856 -21.64 7.58 -35.46
N ALA A 857 -22.66 8.44 -35.29
CA ALA A 857 -23.44 8.51 -34.05
C ALA A 857 -24.08 7.17 -33.68
N ALA A 858 -24.71 6.48 -34.65
CA ALA A 858 -25.33 5.18 -34.42
C ALA A 858 -24.31 4.11 -33.98
N HIS A 859 -23.13 4.08 -34.60
CA HIS A 859 -22.06 3.17 -34.21
C HIS A 859 -21.52 3.49 -32.81
N PHE A 860 -21.28 4.76 -32.48
CA PHE A 860 -20.83 5.13 -31.13
C PHE A 860 -21.88 4.80 -30.06
N GLU A 861 -23.17 4.98 -30.32
CA GLU A 861 -24.24 4.56 -29.41
C GLU A 861 -24.27 3.05 -29.21
N ALA A 862 -24.16 2.27 -30.29
CA ALA A 862 -24.09 0.82 -30.21
C ALA A 862 -22.86 0.36 -29.42
N SER A 863 -21.67 0.93 -29.69
CA SER A 863 -20.44 0.63 -28.95
C SER A 863 -20.57 1.00 -27.47
N LEU A 864 -21.22 2.13 -27.14
CA LEU A 864 -21.47 2.55 -25.76
C LEU A 864 -22.32 1.52 -25.00
N VAL A 865 -23.39 0.99 -25.61
CA VAL A 865 -24.23 -0.06 -25.01
C VAL A 865 -23.39 -1.30 -24.71
N ILE A 866 -22.62 -1.78 -25.70
CA ILE A 866 -21.77 -2.97 -25.54
C ILE A 866 -20.71 -2.74 -24.44
N THR A 867 -20.10 -1.56 -24.40
CA THR A 867 -19.06 -1.22 -23.42
C THR A 867 -19.58 -1.24 -21.98
N ARG A 868 -20.82 -0.79 -21.77
CA ARG A 868 -21.49 -0.86 -20.47
C ARG A 868 -21.75 -2.29 -20.02
N GLU A 869 -22.10 -3.18 -20.95
CA GLU A 869 -22.25 -4.61 -20.66
C GLU A 869 -20.92 -5.27 -20.32
N VAL A 870 -19.83 -4.89 -21.00
CA VAL A 870 -18.47 -5.39 -20.74
C VAL A 870 -17.92 -4.88 -19.41
N GLY A 871 -18.34 -3.68 -18.97
CA GLY A 871 -17.92 -3.10 -17.70
C GLY A 871 -16.56 -2.38 -17.74
N ASP A 872 -16.22 -1.75 -18.87
CA ASP A 872 -15.02 -0.90 -19.00
C ASP A 872 -15.39 0.60 -18.95
N PRO A 873 -15.22 1.27 -17.81
CA PRO A 873 -15.59 2.67 -17.66
C PRO A 873 -14.67 3.65 -18.40
N LEU A 874 -13.42 3.26 -18.73
CA LEU A 874 -12.55 4.12 -19.53
C LEU A 874 -13.04 4.13 -20.97
N ALA A 875 -13.28 2.95 -21.55
CA ALA A 875 -13.88 2.85 -22.88
C ALA A 875 -15.24 3.56 -22.91
N GLU A 876 -16.07 3.44 -21.87
CA GLU A 876 -17.34 4.17 -21.79
C GLU A 876 -17.14 5.70 -21.86
N GLY A 877 -16.20 6.24 -21.09
CA GLY A 877 -15.84 7.66 -21.14
C GLY A 877 -15.39 8.11 -22.52
N LEU A 878 -14.58 7.29 -23.21
CA LEU A 878 -14.15 7.55 -24.59
C LEU A 878 -15.32 7.50 -25.58
N ARG A 879 -16.27 6.56 -25.44
CA ARG A 879 -17.45 6.51 -26.33
C ARG A 879 -18.38 7.71 -26.10
N LEU A 880 -18.56 8.12 -24.84
CA LEU A 880 -19.30 9.34 -24.51
C LEU A 880 -18.64 10.59 -25.08
N ASN A 881 -17.30 10.66 -25.06
CA ASN A 881 -16.54 11.72 -25.70
C ASN A 881 -16.75 11.75 -27.22
N ASN A 882 -16.70 10.60 -27.89
CA ASN A 882 -16.95 10.49 -29.33
C ASN A 882 -18.37 10.94 -29.70
N LEU A 883 -19.39 10.57 -28.91
CA LEU A 883 -20.76 11.09 -29.06
C LEU A 883 -20.83 12.61 -28.84
N GLY A 884 -20.08 13.10 -27.85
CA GLY A 884 -19.93 14.53 -27.57
C GLY A 884 -19.27 15.33 -28.69
N SER A 885 -18.47 14.69 -29.54
CA SER A 885 -17.82 15.30 -30.71
C SER A 885 -18.69 15.24 -31.98
N VAL A 886 -19.46 14.16 -32.19
CA VAL A 886 -20.28 14.01 -33.41
C VAL A 886 -21.60 14.81 -33.37
N TYR A 887 -22.28 14.87 -32.22
CA TYR A 887 -23.58 15.54 -32.11
C TYR A 887 -23.57 17.05 -32.36
N PRO A 888 -22.54 17.82 -31.95
CA PRO A 888 -22.41 19.24 -32.30
C PRO A 888 -22.31 19.46 -33.80
N ARG A 889 -21.63 18.57 -34.54
CA ARG A 889 -21.53 18.62 -36.01
C ARG A 889 -22.89 18.39 -36.68
N LEU A 890 -23.82 17.69 -36.02
CA LEU A 890 -25.23 17.55 -36.44
C LEU A 890 -26.14 18.69 -35.96
N GLY A 891 -25.61 19.67 -35.22
CA GLY A 891 -26.39 20.76 -34.64
C GLY A 891 -27.28 20.35 -33.46
N ASP A 892 -26.98 19.21 -32.80
CA ASP A 892 -27.69 18.69 -31.63
C ASP A 892 -26.86 18.87 -30.35
N TYR A 893 -26.78 20.11 -29.89
CA TYR A 893 -26.02 20.46 -28.68
C TYR A 893 -26.59 19.85 -27.40
N ALA A 894 -27.89 19.55 -27.38
CA ALA A 894 -28.55 18.98 -26.21
C ALA A 894 -28.07 17.56 -25.92
N ARG A 895 -28.03 16.69 -26.96
CA ARG A 895 -27.47 15.34 -26.82
C ARG A 895 -25.96 15.39 -26.56
N ALA A 896 -25.22 16.25 -27.28
CA ALA A 896 -23.78 16.41 -27.06
C ALA A 896 -23.46 16.70 -25.59
N ARG A 897 -24.10 17.73 -25.02
CA ARG A 897 -23.92 18.11 -23.61
C ARG A 897 -24.28 16.97 -22.66
N SER A 898 -25.40 16.28 -22.90
CA SER A 898 -25.81 15.16 -22.03
C SER A 898 -24.76 14.04 -21.98
N HIS A 899 -24.16 13.70 -23.13
CA HIS A 899 -23.09 12.69 -23.18
C HIS A 899 -21.79 13.19 -22.55
N LEU A 900 -21.39 14.44 -22.83
CA LEU A 900 -20.18 15.05 -22.29
C LEU A 900 -20.25 15.19 -20.76
N GLU A 901 -21.38 15.63 -20.21
CA GLU A 901 -21.60 15.74 -18.76
C GLU A 901 -21.48 14.38 -18.07
N ARG A 902 -22.11 13.34 -18.64
CA ARG A 902 -22.01 11.96 -18.11
C ARG A 902 -20.58 11.44 -18.20
N GLY A 903 -19.91 11.67 -19.34
CA GLY A 903 -18.52 11.30 -19.53
C GLY A 903 -17.61 11.99 -18.53
N LEU A 904 -17.82 13.29 -18.29
CA LEU A 904 -17.00 14.11 -17.39
C LEU A 904 -17.17 13.66 -15.93
N GLN A 905 -18.41 13.39 -15.53
CA GLN A 905 -18.69 12.78 -14.23
C GLN A 905 -17.98 11.44 -14.08
N LEU A 906 -18.02 10.58 -15.10
CA LEU A 906 -17.34 9.28 -15.08
C LEU A 906 -15.82 9.43 -15.00
N ALA A 907 -15.22 10.25 -15.87
CA ALA A 907 -13.78 10.49 -15.93
C ALA A 907 -13.23 11.02 -14.59
N ARG A 908 -13.93 11.98 -13.96
CA ARG A 908 -13.60 12.48 -12.61
C ARG A 908 -13.73 11.39 -11.56
N ARG A 909 -14.79 10.58 -11.64
CA ARG A 909 -15.05 9.49 -10.69
C ARG A 909 -13.96 8.42 -10.71
N ILE A 910 -13.46 8.07 -11.90
CA ILE A 910 -12.36 7.11 -12.07
C ILE A 910 -10.96 7.75 -11.98
N GLY A 911 -10.87 9.08 -11.89
CA GLY A 911 -9.62 9.83 -11.81
C GLY A 911 -8.80 9.88 -13.11
N HIS A 912 -9.43 9.70 -14.29
CA HIS A 912 -8.73 9.65 -15.57
C HIS A 912 -8.60 11.04 -16.22
N ARG A 913 -7.52 11.76 -15.87
CA ARG A 913 -7.27 13.16 -16.26
C ARG A 913 -7.22 13.42 -17.77
N SER A 914 -6.65 12.51 -18.55
CA SER A 914 -6.58 12.67 -20.02
C SER A 914 -7.98 12.62 -20.65
N THR A 915 -8.84 11.70 -20.22
CA THR A 915 -10.23 11.65 -20.68
C THR A 915 -11.03 12.84 -20.15
N GLU A 916 -10.79 13.26 -18.91
CA GLU A 916 -11.36 14.50 -18.36
C GLU A 916 -11.02 15.71 -19.24
N ALA A 917 -9.76 15.86 -19.65
CA ALA A 917 -9.31 16.95 -20.52
C ALA A 917 -10.02 16.93 -21.88
N ALA A 918 -10.11 15.76 -22.54
CA ALA A 918 -10.80 15.63 -23.82
C ALA A 918 -12.31 15.96 -23.73
N LEU A 919 -12.95 15.54 -22.64
CA LEU A 919 -14.38 15.84 -22.39
C LEU A 919 -14.61 17.32 -22.08
N LEU A 920 -13.74 17.95 -21.29
CA LEU A 920 -13.79 19.39 -21.02
C LEU A 920 -13.58 20.20 -22.31
N LEU A 921 -12.63 19.79 -23.14
CA LEU A 921 -12.36 20.38 -24.45
C LEU A 921 -13.60 20.35 -25.35
N ASN A 922 -14.22 19.18 -25.52
CA ASN A 922 -15.43 19.07 -26.33
C ASN A 922 -16.62 19.84 -25.72
N THR A 923 -16.70 19.94 -24.39
CA THR A 923 -17.72 20.77 -23.71
C THR A 923 -17.49 22.26 -23.99
N ALA A 924 -16.23 22.70 -24.00
CA ALA A 924 -15.85 24.06 -24.36
C ALA A 924 -16.23 24.39 -25.80
N SER A 925 -15.96 23.47 -26.75
CA SER A 925 -16.35 23.64 -28.15
C SER A 925 -17.87 23.76 -28.31
N VAL A 926 -18.65 22.95 -27.58
CA VAL A 926 -20.12 23.05 -27.59
C VAL A 926 -20.60 24.39 -27.04
N ALA A 927 -20.02 24.87 -25.94
CA ALA A 927 -20.37 26.17 -25.37
C ALA A 927 -20.09 27.31 -26.36
N HIS A 928 -18.95 27.27 -27.07
CA HIS A 928 -18.62 28.23 -28.13
C HIS A 928 -19.66 28.21 -29.27
N LEU A 929 -20.01 27.02 -29.78
CA LEU A 929 -20.99 26.87 -30.86
C LEU A 929 -22.40 27.37 -30.47
N GLN A 930 -22.71 27.39 -29.17
CA GLN A 930 -23.95 27.95 -28.62
C GLN A 930 -23.88 29.46 -28.32
N GLY A 931 -22.70 30.08 -28.45
CA GLY A 931 -22.45 31.49 -28.19
C GLY A 931 -22.19 31.85 -26.72
N ASP A 932 -21.91 30.86 -25.85
CA ASP A 932 -21.49 31.09 -24.46
C ASP A 932 -19.95 31.05 -24.36
N ASP A 933 -19.32 32.10 -24.89
CA ASP A 933 -17.86 32.19 -24.93
C ASP A 933 -17.22 32.37 -23.55
N THR A 934 -17.97 32.85 -22.55
CA THR A 934 -17.47 32.95 -21.18
C THR A 934 -17.32 31.56 -20.56
N ALA A 935 -18.33 30.70 -20.72
CA ALA A 935 -18.23 29.31 -20.27
C ALA A 935 -17.20 28.52 -21.10
N ALA A 936 -17.16 28.72 -22.42
CA ALA A 936 -16.19 28.07 -23.31
C ALA A 936 -14.75 28.35 -22.88
N LEU A 937 -14.41 29.61 -22.57
CA LEU A 937 -13.07 29.98 -22.11
C LEU A 937 -12.70 29.33 -20.77
N ALA A 938 -13.62 29.32 -19.80
CA ALA A 938 -13.39 28.69 -18.50
C ALA A 938 -13.15 27.18 -18.64
N LEU A 939 -13.94 26.51 -19.49
CA LEU A 939 -13.81 25.08 -19.77
C LEU A 939 -12.52 24.76 -20.55
N ALA A 940 -12.14 25.59 -21.53
CA ALA A 940 -10.90 25.42 -22.29
C ALA A 940 -9.66 25.54 -21.39
N ASN A 941 -9.65 26.49 -20.46
CA ASN A 941 -8.56 26.61 -19.47
C ASN A 941 -8.51 25.40 -18.53
N ALA A 942 -9.67 24.91 -18.06
CA ALA A 942 -9.72 23.69 -17.25
C ALA A 942 -9.25 22.45 -18.06
N ALA A 943 -9.57 22.37 -19.35
CA ALA A 943 -9.07 21.32 -20.24
C ALA A 943 -7.54 21.39 -20.39
N PHE A 944 -6.99 22.60 -20.56
CA PHE A 944 -5.54 22.83 -20.64
C PHE A 944 -4.82 22.39 -19.36
N GLU A 945 -5.34 22.75 -18.18
CA GLU A 945 -4.77 22.31 -16.90
C GLU A 945 -4.83 20.79 -16.73
N ALA A 946 -5.95 20.17 -17.09
CA ALA A 946 -6.11 18.71 -17.05
C ALA A 946 -5.15 18.01 -18.02
N ALA A 947 -4.98 18.54 -19.24
CA ALA A 947 -4.05 18.03 -20.24
C ALA A 947 -2.58 18.18 -19.79
N ALA A 948 -2.20 19.35 -19.27
CA ALA A 948 -0.85 19.60 -18.75
C ALA A 948 -0.50 18.67 -17.58
N SER A 949 -1.44 18.47 -16.64
CA SER A 949 -1.25 17.53 -15.52
C SER A 949 -1.11 16.07 -15.96
N SER A 950 -1.51 15.73 -17.20
CA SER A 950 -1.38 14.40 -17.79
C SER A 950 -0.37 14.32 -18.94
N SER A 951 0.39 15.41 -19.18
CA SER A 951 1.41 15.53 -20.25
C SER A 951 0.87 15.23 -21.67
N GLN A 952 -0.38 15.61 -21.95
CA GLN A 952 -1.04 15.39 -23.25
C GLN A 952 -0.93 16.64 -24.13
N ARG A 953 0.18 16.75 -24.86
CA ARG A 953 0.52 17.96 -25.65
C ARG A 953 -0.45 18.26 -26.79
N ASP A 954 -1.03 17.24 -27.39
CA ASP A 954 -2.08 17.38 -28.40
C ASP A 954 -3.33 18.04 -27.80
N LEU A 955 -3.81 17.54 -26.66
CA LEU A 955 -4.96 18.11 -25.95
C LEU A 955 -4.69 19.53 -25.42
N GLU A 956 -3.45 19.83 -24.99
CA GLU A 956 -3.03 21.19 -24.66
C GLU A 956 -3.20 22.14 -25.86
N ALA A 957 -2.77 21.70 -27.05
CA ALA A 957 -2.84 22.49 -28.27
C ALA A 957 -4.30 22.77 -28.68
N PHE A 958 -5.18 21.77 -28.59
CA PHE A 958 -6.61 21.94 -28.88
C PHE A 958 -7.32 22.79 -27.82
N ALA A 959 -6.94 22.68 -26.55
CA ALA A 959 -7.48 23.55 -25.51
C ALA A 959 -7.16 25.03 -25.80
N ARG A 960 -5.97 25.32 -26.32
CA ARG A 960 -5.59 26.68 -26.78
C ARG A 960 -6.35 27.10 -28.03
N LEU A 961 -6.62 26.20 -28.96
CA LEU A 961 -7.46 26.47 -30.13
C LEU A 961 -8.86 26.95 -29.71
N VAL A 962 -9.52 26.20 -28.82
CA VAL A 962 -10.87 26.52 -28.33
C VAL A 962 -10.89 27.78 -27.46
N ALA A 963 -9.85 28.00 -26.63
CA ALA A 963 -9.68 29.27 -25.93
C ALA A 963 -9.57 30.46 -26.91
N GLY A 964 -8.85 30.29 -28.04
CA GLY A 964 -8.80 31.28 -29.11
C GLY A 964 -10.15 31.59 -29.72
N HIS A 965 -10.98 30.56 -29.97
CA HIS A 965 -12.35 30.73 -30.46
C HIS A 965 -13.21 31.53 -29.47
N ALA A 966 -13.15 31.19 -28.19
CA ALA A 966 -13.89 31.86 -27.12
C ALA A 966 -13.45 33.33 -26.95
N GLU A 967 -12.14 33.60 -26.90
CA GLU A 967 -11.62 34.97 -26.74
C GLU A 967 -11.98 35.86 -27.95
N LEU A 968 -12.01 35.29 -29.16
CA LEU A 968 -12.47 36.01 -30.34
C LEU A 968 -13.96 36.34 -30.24
N GLY A 969 -14.80 35.39 -29.78
CA GLY A 969 -16.23 35.63 -29.54
C GLY A 969 -16.51 36.69 -28.47
N LEU A 970 -15.63 36.80 -27.46
CA LEU A 970 -15.65 37.87 -26.45
C LEU A 970 -15.09 39.23 -26.95
N GLY A 971 -14.61 39.31 -28.20
CA GLY A 971 -14.01 40.52 -28.78
C GLY A 971 -12.61 40.85 -28.26
N ARG A 972 -11.92 39.91 -27.59
CA ARG A 972 -10.59 40.11 -26.99
C ARG A 972 -9.50 39.67 -27.97
N HIS A 973 -9.35 40.43 -29.05
CA HIS A 973 -8.51 40.05 -30.20
C HIS A 973 -7.04 39.75 -29.86
N ALA A 974 -6.44 40.48 -28.90
CA ALA A 974 -5.06 40.22 -28.48
C ALA A 974 -4.90 38.86 -27.78
N ALA A 975 -5.83 38.50 -26.90
CA ALA A 975 -5.83 37.22 -26.20
C ALA A 975 -6.11 36.06 -27.17
N ALA A 976 -7.08 36.24 -28.08
CA ALA A 976 -7.38 35.28 -29.13
C ALA A 976 -6.15 34.98 -30.01
N ARG A 977 -5.41 36.03 -30.42
CA ARG A 977 -4.18 35.87 -31.20
C ARG A 977 -3.11 35.08 -30.47
N SER A 978 -2.91 35.35 -29.17
CA SER A 978 -1.96 34.60 -28.34
C SER A 978 -2.31 33.12 -28.32
N ALA A 979 -3.58 32.81 -28.01
CA ALA A 979 -4.06 31.44 -27.91
C ALA A 979 -3.93 30.66 -29.24
N TYR A 980 -4.30 31.27 -30.39
CA TYR A 980 -4.11 30.63 -31.69
C TYR A 980 -2.63 30.43 -32.06
N THR A 981 -1.75 31.37 -31.68
CA THR A 981 -0.31 31.25 -31.91
C THR A 981 0.27 30.10 -31.09
N GLU A 982 -0.05 30.04 -29.80
CA GLU A 982 0.34 28.93 -28.91
C GLU A 982 -0.13 27.57 -29.47
N SER A 983 -1.40 27.48 -29.89
CA SER A 983 -1.97 26.28 -30.49
C SER A 983 -1.23 25.85 -31.77
N ARG A 984 -1.00 26.79 -32.70
CA ARG A 984 -0.29 26.53 -33.96
C ARG A 984 1.13 26.03 -33.71
N ASP A 985 1.86 26.66 -32.79
CA ASP A 985 3.25 26.32 -32.51
C ASP A 985 3.34 24.95 -31.82
N MET A 986 2.39 24.63 -30.93
CA MET A 986 2.26 23.30 -30.32
C MET A 986 1.93 22.22 -31.37
N LEU A 987 0.95 22.45 -32.24
CA LEU A 987 0.58 21.50 -33.31
C LEU A 987 1.71 21.33 -34.32
N GLY A 988 2.41 22.40 -34.69
CA GLY A 988 3.55 22.35 -35.61
C GLY A 988 4.76 21.57 -35.07
N ALA A 989 4.88 21.45 -33.75
CA ALA A 989 5.90 20.61 -33.10
C ALA A 989 5.53 19.12 -33.05
N LEU A 990 4.26 18.76 -33.34
CA LEU A 990 3.81 17.37 -33.41
C LEU A 990 4.07 16.82 -34.82
N THR A 991 4.75 15.67 -34.91
CA THR A 991 5.04 14.99 -36.20
C THR A 991 3.85 14.24 -36.79
N LEU A 992 2.68 14.27 -36.12
CA LEU A 992 1.45 13.58 -36.51
C LEU A 992 0.38 14.60 -36.88
N ARG A 993 -0.35 14.35 -37.98
CA ARG A 993 -1.54 15.12 -38.45
C ARG A 993 -1.26 16.57 -38.90
N SER A 994 -0.55 16.72 -40.02
CA SER A 994 -0.14 18.01 -40.59
C SER A 994 -1.27 18.97 -40.99
N GLN A 995 -2.52 18.51 -41.10
CA GLN A 995 -3.64 19.34 -41.55
C GLN A 995 -4.30 20.15 -40.42
N GLN A 996 -4.22 19.69 -39.17
CA GLN A 996 -4.86 20.35 -38.02
C GLN A 996 -4.23 21.73 -37.71
N VAL A 997 -3.03 22.00 -38.21
CA VAL A 997 -2.39 23.33 -38.13
C VAL A 997 -3.19 24.42 -38.84
N PHE A 998 -4.09 24.07 -39.78
CA PHE A 998 -4.92 25.04 -40.48
C PHE A 998 -6.08 25.57 -39.64
N ASP A 999 -6.51 24.87 -38.58
CA ASP A 999 -7.53 25.37 -37.64
C ASP A 999 -7.09 26.67 -36.93
N PRO A 1000 -5.90 26.76 -36.29
CA PRO A 1000 -5.45 28.01 -35.70
C PRO A 1000 -5.05 29.06 -36.74
N ILE A 1001 -4.60 28.68 -37.96
CA ILE A 1001 -4.33 29.63 -39.06
C ILE A 1001 -5.64 30.33 -39.48
N SER A 1002 -6.72 29.56 -39.63
CA SER A 1002 -8.06 30.08 -39.88
C SER A 1002 -8.51 31.03 -38.76
N GLY A 1003 -8.26 30.65 -37.49
CA GLY A 1003 -8.49 31.52 -36.33
C GLY A 1003 -7.73 32.86 -36.40
N LEU A 1004 -6.44 32.84 -36.74
CA LEU A 1004 -5.61 34.03 -36.93
C LEU A 1004 -6.12 34.94 -38.06
N ALA A 1005 -6.59 34.34 -39.17
CA ALA A 1005 -7.21 35.08 -40.26
C ALA A 1005 -8.48 35.82 -39.81
N ARG A 1006 -9.34 35.15 -39.02
CA ARG A 1006 -10.55 35.76 -38.45
C ARG A 1006 -10.24 36.88 -37.47
N VAL A 1007 -9.20 36.72 -36.62
CA VAL A 1007 -8.72 37.80 -35.73
C VAL A 1007 -8.25 39.01 -36.54
N ALA A 1008 -7.42 38.80 -37.56
CA ALA A 1008 -6.91 39.88 -38.41
C ALA A 1008 -8.03 40.61 -39.15
N LEU A 1009 -9.02 39.87 -39.66
CA LEU A 1009 -10.21 40.43 -40.29
C LEU A 1009 -11.04 41.28 -39.31
N ALA A 1010 -11.26 40.80 -38.07
CA ALA A 1010 -11.99 41.53 -37.04
C ALA A 1010 -11.28 42.83 -36.60
N GLU A 1011 -9.95 42.88 -36.70
CA GLU A 1011 -9.14 44.07 -36.44
C GLU A 1011 -9.02 45.02 -37.64
N GLY A 1012 -9.59 44.66 -38.80
CA GLY A 1012 -9.47 45.44 -40.04
C GLY A 1012 -8.09 45.36 -40.71
N ARG A 1013 -7.23 44.42 -40.30
CA ARG A 1013 -5.88 44.18 -40.85
C ARG A 1013 -5.93 43.17 -41.98
N LEU A 1014 -6.49 43.63 -43.11
CA LEU A 1014 -6.79 42.79 -44.27
C LEU A 1014 -5.55 42.18 -44.92
N ASP A 1015 -4.42 42.88 -44.89
CA ASP A 1015 -3.11 42.40 -45.35
C ASP A 1015 -2.69 41.11 -44.63
N LEU A 1016 -2.77 41.11 -43.30
CA LEU A 1016 -2.43 39.94 -42.48
C LEU A 1016 -3.47 38.82 -42.62
N ALA A 1017 -4.75 39.17 -42.77
CA ALA A 1017 -5.79 38.18 -43.02
C ALA A 1017 -5.58 37.46 -44.37
N LEU A 1018 -5.20 38.19 -45.43
CA LEU A 1018 -4.89 37.63 -46.73
C LEU A 1018 -3.65 36.72 -46.68
N GLU A 1019 -2.61 37.08 -45.94
CA GLU A 1019 -1.43 36.23 -45.76
C GLU A 1019 -1.79 34.83 -45.22
N GLN A 1020 -2.65 34.77 -44.19
CA GLN A 1020 -3.10 33.50 -43.63
C GLN A 1020 -3.96 32.71 -44.64
N VAL A 1021 -4.82 33.39 -45.41
CA VAL A 1021 -5.68 32.74 -46.41
C VAL A 1021 -4.89 32.22 -47.60
N GLU A 1022 -3.84 32.91 -48.05
CA GLU A 1022 -2.98 32.41 -49.13
C GLU A 1022 -2.28 31.11 -48.74
N ALA A 1023 -1.88 30.95 -47.48
CA ALA A 1023 -1.32 29.68 -47.00
C ALA A 1023 -2.33 28.52 -47.10
N MET A 1024 -3.60 28.76 -46.72
CA MET A 1024 -4.67 27.77 -46.85
C MET A 1024 -5.02 27.47 -48.32
N MET A 1025 -5.07 28.49 -49.17
CA MET A 1025 -5.36 28.34 -50.60
C MET A 1025 -4.23 27.61 -51.34
N ALA A 1026 -2.97 27.86 -50.99
CA ALA A 1026 -1.82 27.18 -51.56
C ALA A 1026 -1.84 25.67 -51.24
N HIS A 1027 -2.24 25.30 -50.02
CA HIS A 1027 -2.44 23.89 -49.64
C HIS A 1027 -3.50 23.20 -50.50
N MET A 1028 -4.67 23.83 -50.67
CA MET A 1028 -5.73 23.31 -51.53
C MET A 1028 -5.30 23.21 -52.99
N ALA A 1029 -4.58 24.21 -53.51
CA ALA A 1029 -4.08 24.21 -54.88
C ALA A 1029 -3.01 23.12 -55.14
N ALA A 1030 -2.27 22.72 -54.11
CA ALA A 1030 -1.32 21.61 -54.15
C ALA A 1030 -1.98 20.22 -54.10
N GLY A 1031 -3.33 20.15 -54.13
CA GLY A 1031 -4.09 18.91 -53.99
C GLY A 1031 -4.31 18.47 -52.55
N GLY A 1032 -4.03 19.35 -51.58
CA GLY A 1032 -4.35 19.13 -50.17
C GLY A 1032 -5.87 19.16 -49.92
N SER A 1033 -6.28 18.56 -48.79
CA SER A 1033 -7.64 18.65 -48.26
C SER A 1033 -7.62 19.26 -46.85
N PHE A 1034 -8.77 19.71 -46.37
CA PHE A 1034 -9.01 20.06 -44.97
C PHE A 1034 -9.67 18.90 -44.20
N ASP A 1035 -9.81 17.72 -44.80
CA ASP A 1035 -10.37 16.54 -44.13
C ASP A 1035 -9.50 16.12 -42.93
N GLY A 1036 -10.09 16.10 -41.74
CA GLY A 1036 -9.39 15.81 -40.48
C GLY A 1036 -9.04 17.05 -39.65
N THR A 1037 -9.38 18.26 -40.09
CA THR A 1037 -9.44 19.46 -39.23
C THR A 1037 -10.67 19.41 -38.31
N GLU A 1038 -10.68 20.21 -37.24
CA GLU A 1038 -11.79 20.22 -36.28
C GLU A 1038 -13.10 20.74 -36.90
N GLU A 1039 -13.02 21.81 -37.71
CA GLU A 1039 -14.16 22.41 -38.41
C GLU A 1039 -13.92 22.59 -39.91
N PRO A 1040 -13.95 21.52 -40.74
CA PRO A 1040 -13.55 21.56 -42.15
C PRO A 1040 -14.27 22.60 -43.01
N LEU A 1041 -15.54 22.91 -42.71
CA LEU A 1041 -16.32 23.92 -43.44
C LEU A 1041 -16.12 25.36 -42.91
N LEU A 1042 -15.52 25.55 -41.74
CA LEU A 1042 -15.15 26.88 -41.23
C LEU A 1042 -13.96 27.47 -41.99
N LEU A 1043 -13.00 26.64 -42.40
CA LEU A 1043 -11.81 27.07 -43.15
C LEU A 1043 -12.17 27.73 -44.49
N PRO A 1044 -12.92 27.10 -45.41
CA PRO A 1044 -13.31 27.72 -46.67
C PRO A 1044 -14.28 28.90 -46.46
N LEU A 1045 -15.11 28.88 -45.42
CA LEU A 1045 -15.92 30.05 -45.05
C LEU A 1045 -15.02 31.24 -44.67
N THR A 1046 -13.95 31.00 -43.90
CA THR A 1046 -12.97 32.03 -43.52
C THR A 1046 -12.23 32.57 -44.73
N CYS A 1047 -11.78 31.69 -45.64
CA CYS A 1047 -11.21 32.09 -46.92
C CYS A 1047 -12.17 33.01 -47.69
N TRP A 1048 -13.45 32.63 -47.79
CA TRP A 1048 -14.46 33.46 -48.43
C TRP A 1048 -14.64 34.82 -47.74
N GLN A 1049 -14.76 34.86 -46.41
CA GLN A 1049 -14.96 36.11 -45.66
C GLN A 1049 -13.84 37.12 -45.91
N VAL A 1050 -12.59 36.66 -45.88
CA VAL A 1050 -11.40 37.51 -46.12
C VAL A 1050 -11.32 37.94 -47.59
N LEU A 1051 -11.47 37.00 -48.54
CA LEU A 1051 -11.42 37.32 -49.98
C LEU A 1051 -12.57 38.26 -50.38
N HIS A 1052 -13.76 38.08 -49.81
CA HIS A 1052 -14.90 38.95 -50.04
C HIS A 1052 -14.65 40.37 -49.49
N ALA A 1053 -14.08 40.48 -48.29
CA ALA A 1053 -13.67 41.76 -47.72
C ALA A 1053 -12.59 42.46 -48.58
N ALA A 1054 -11.70 41.68 -49.21
CA ALA A 1054 -10.70 42.16 -50.15
C ALA A 1054 -11.21 42.44 -51.57
N ARG A 1055 -12.48 42.14 -51.86
CA ARG A 1055 -13.07 42.21 -53.21
C ARG A 1055 -12.31 41.36 -54.24
N ASP A 1056 -11.75 40.24 -53.80
CA ASP A 1056 -11.05 39.30 -54.66
C ASP A 1056 -12.06 38.45 -55.46
N PRO A 1057 -11.89 38.32 -56.80
CA PRO A 1057 -12.81 37.54 -57.64
C PRO A 1057 -12.89 36.06 -57.23
N ARG A 1058 -11.85 35.49 -56.62
CA ARG A 1058 -11.81 34.09 -56.15
C ARG A 1058 -12.86 33.79 -55.07
N ALA A 1059 -13.38 34.83 -54.39
CA ALA A 1059 -14.36 34.66 -53.33
C ALA A 1059 -15.62 33.90 -53.79
N ALA A 1060 -16.10 34.16 -55.01
CA ALA A 1060 -17.31 33.49 -55.53
C ALA A 1060 -17.10 31.98 -55.68
N ASP A 1061 -15.94 31.57 -56.20
CA ASP A 1061 -15.60 30.16 -56.42
C ASP A 1061 -15.44 29.42 -55.08
N VAL A 1062 -14.80 30.04 -54.08
CA VAL A 1062 -14.62 29.47 -52.74
C VAL A 1062 -15.97 29.26 -52.05
N LEU A 1063 -16.89 30.23 -52.13
CA LEU A 1063 -18.23 30.09 -51.57
C LEU A 1063 -19.06 29.02 -52.27
N ALA A 1064 -18.97 28.95 -53.61
CA ALA A 1064 -19.65 27.93 -54.40
C ALA A 1064 -19.19 26.52 -54.03
N ALA A 1065 -17.88 26.32 -53.88
CA ALA A 1065 -17.29 25.05 -53.44
C ALA A 1065 -17.74 24.69 -52.02
N ALA A 1066 -17.66 25.63 -51.06
CA ALA A 1066 -18.09 25.40 -49.68
C ALA A 1066 -19.58 25.06 -49.56
N HIS A 1067 -20.44 25.74 -50.32
CA HIS A 1067 -21.87 25.46 -50.34
C HIS A 1067 -22.18 24.11 -51.01
N ALA A 1068 -21.51 23.77 -52.11
CA ALA A 1068 -21.68 22.48 -52.78
C ALA A 1068 -21.32 21.31 -51.84
N GLU A 1069 -20.19 21.43 -51.13
CA GLU A 1069 -19.75 20.44 -50.15
C GLU A 1069 -20.75 20.32 -48.98
N LEU A 1070 -21.19 21.46 -48.41
CA LEU A 1070 -22.20 21.47 -47.36
C LEU A 1070 -23.50 20.77 -47.79
N GLN A 1071 -23.97 21.01 -49.01
CA GLN A 1071 -25.17 20.35 -49.53
C GLN A 1071 -24.93 18.85 -49.78
N ALA A 1072 -23.76 18.46 -50.30
CA ALA A 1072 -23.41 17.06 -50.50
C ALA A 1072 -23.45 16.28 -49.17
N GLN A 1073 -22.92 16.86 -48.08
CA GLN A 1073 -22.99 16.28 -46.74
C GLN A 1073 -24.43 16.23 -46.22
N ALA A 1074 -25.21 17.32 -46.38
CA ALA A 1074 -26.61 17.36 -45.94
C ALA A 1074 -27.50 16.30 -46.61
N VAL A 1075 -27.26 15.98 -47.89
CA VAL A 1075 -27.99 14.94 -48.63
C VAL A 1075 -27.76 13.55 -48.02
N ARG A 1076 -26.55 13.27 -47.50
CA ARG A 1076 -26.21 11.99 -46.85
C ARG A 1076 -26.93 11.80 -45.51
N ILE A 1077 -27.36 12.88 -44.86
CA ILE A 1077 -28.11 12.84 -43.60
C ILE A 1077 -29.57 12.49 -43.91
N THR A 1078 -29.96 11.23 -43.76
CA THR A 1078 -31.31 10.74 -44.10
C THR A 1078 -32.40 11.21 -43.14
N ASP A 1079 -32.06 11.39 -41.85
CA ASP A 1079 -32.99 11.90 -40.85
C ASP A 1079 -33.31 13.40 -41.08
N PRO A 1080 -34.57 13.78 -41.33
CA PRO A 1080 -34.94 15.16 -41.62
C PRO A 1080 -34.63 16.14 -40.49
N GLN A 1081 -34.72 15.70 -39.23
CA GLN A 1081 -34.44 16.55 -38.07
C GLN A 1081 -32.94 16.81 -37.93
N ALA A 1082 -32.11 15.79 -38.02
CA ALA A 1082 -30.64 15.91 -38.03
C ALA A 1082 -30.16 16.74 -39.21
N ARG A 1083 -30.74 16.56 -40.41
CA ARG A 1083 -30.40 17.38 -41.59
C ARG A 1083 -30.72 18.85 -41.36
N ARG A 1084 -31.86 19.15 -40.75
CA ARG A 1084 -32.23 20.51 -40.37
C ARG A 1084 -31.25 21.09 -39.35
N GLY A 1085 -30.90 20.32 -38.31
CA GLY A 1085 -29.91 20.72 -37.32
C GLY A 1085 -28.55 21.05 -37.94
N PHE A 1086 -28.06 20.15 -38.79
CA PHE A 1086 -26.80 20.31 -39.53
C PHE A 1086 -26.77 21.61 -40.34
N LEU A 1087 -27.84 21.94 -41.08
CA LEU A 1087 -27.89 23.15 -41.91
C LEU A 1087 -28.18 24.45 -41.15
N GLN A 1088 -28.96 24.39 -40.05
CA GLN A 1088 -29.53 25.59 -39.42
C GLN A 1088 -28.94 25.91 -38.05
N HIS A 1089 -28.47 24.92 -37.29
CA HIS A 1089 -28.02 25.11 -35.92
C HIS A 1089 -26.50 25.21 -35.80
N VAL A 1090 -25.73 24.66 -36.75
CA VAL A 1090 -24.28 24.85 -36.83
C VAL A 1090 -23.97 26.27 -37.36
N PRO A 1091 -23.26 27.14 -36.61
CA PRO A 1091 -23.12 28.56 -36.95
C PRO A 1091 -22.50 28.79 -38.33
N HIS A 1092 -21.38 28.14 -38.63
CA HIS A 1092 -20.67 28.33 -39.90
C HIS A 1092 -21.43 27.71 -41.08
N HIS A 1093 -22.19 26.62 -40.90
CA HIS A 1093 -23.08 26.10 -41.97
C HIS A 1093 -24.20 27.09 -42.29
N ARG A 1094 -24.84 27.65 -41.26
CA ARG A 1094 -25.88 28.68 -41.42
C ARG A 1094 -25.32 29.91 -42.14
N GLU A 1095 -24.08 30.30 -41.83
CA GLU A 1095 -23.41 31.41 -42.52
C GLU A 1095 -23.12 31.11 -43.99
N ILE A 1096 -22.64 29.91 -44.33
CA ILE A 1096 -22.44 29.49 -45.74
C ILE A 1096 -23.77 29.56 -46.50
N VAL A 1097 -24.86 29.01 -45.94
CA VAL A 1097 -26.19 29.06 -46.57
C VAL A 1097 -26.67 30.51 -46.74
N ALA A 1098 -26.51 31.34 -45.71
CA ALA A 1098 -26.93 32.74 -45.77
C ALA A 1098 -26.09 33.55 -46.78
N ALA A 1099 -24.78 33.31 -46.86
CA ALA A 1099 -23.88 33.92 -47.83
C ALA A 1099 -24.24 33.51 -49.26
N TRP A 1100 -24.49 32.22 -49.49
CA TRP A 1100 -24.92 31.70 -50.78
C TRP A 1100 -26.24 32.32 -51.26
N LEU A 1101 -27.24 32.42 -50.38
CA LEU A 1101 -28.52 33.04 -50.70
C LEU A 1101 -28.36 34.53 -51.05
N ARG A 1102 -27.52 35.28 -50.32
CA ARG A 1102 -27.21 36.68 -50.64
C ARG A 1102 -26.48 36.83 -51.97
N HIS A 1103 -25.54 35.93 -52.27
CA HIS A 1103 -24.79 35.94 -53.53
C HIS A 1103 -25.68 35.58 -54.72
N ALA A 1104 -26.55 34.58 -54.59
CA ALA A 1104 -27.50 34.16 -55.63
C ALA A 1104 -28.62 35.18 -55.89
N GLN A 1105 -28.92 36.06 -54.92
CA GLN A 1105 -29.93 37.12 -55.03
C GLN A 1105 -29.33 38.49 -55.45
N ALA A 1106 -28.01 38.60 -55.60
CA ALA A 1106 -27.39 39.82 -56.11
C ALA A 1106 -27.76 40.00 -57.60
N PRO A 1107 -28.37 41.13 -58.03
CA PRO A 1107 -28.61 41.37 -59.44
C PRO A 1107 -27.26 41.38 -60.17
N ALA A 1108 -27.19 40.71 -61.33
CA ALA A 1108 -26.01 40.73 -62.19
C ALA A 1108 -25.62 42.19 -62.48
N VAL A 1109 -24.63 42.71 -61.75
CA VAL A 1109 -24.08 44.03 -62.00
C VAL A 1109 -23.36 43.94 -63.34
N ALA A 1110 -23.90 44.65 -64.32
CA ALA A 1110 -23.33 44.79 -65.65
C ALA A 1110 -21.84 45.14 -65.56
N ALA A 1111 -21.04 44.45 -66.38
CA ALA A 1111 -19.63 44.74 -66.58
C ALA A 1111 -19.41 46.25 -66.82
N PRO A 1112 -18.37 46.87 -66.24
CA PRO A 1112 -18.00 48.22 -66.64
C PRO A 1112 -17.52 48.16 -68.09
N ALA A 1113 -18.27 48.82 -68.98
CA ALA A 1113 -17.84 49.06 -70.34
C ALA A 1113 -16.51 49.82 -70.32
N ALA A 1114 -15.54 49.30 -71.05
CA ALA A 1114 -14.22 49.90 -71.22
C ALA A 1114 -14.31 51.37 -71.66
N ARG A 1115 -13.57 52.24 -70.97
CA ARG A 1115 -12.79 53.34 -71.55
C ARG A 1115 -11.72 53.81 -70.59
#